data_AF-A0A7K0KE68-F1
#
_entry.id   AF-A0A7K0KE68-F1
#
_cell.length_a   1.000
_cell.length_b   1.000
_cell.length_c   1.000
_cell.angle_alpha   90.00
_cell.angle_beta   90.00
_cell.angle_gamma   90.00
#
_symmetry.space_group_name_H-M   'P 1'
#
loop_
_entity.id
_entity.type
_entity.pdbx_description
1 polymer ?
#
loop_
_entity_poly.entity_id
_entity_poly.type
_entity_poly.pdbx_seq_one_letter_code
_entity_poly.pdbx_strand_id
1 'polypeptide(L)'
;MNRRLLSLLLCLLGTLPLLAETGADSVLTLARRVNDRFMRVYADPTRPTFVKKVRPSSLWTRAVYYEGLMALYAIDPRQYYLDYTDRWGAFHHWAPRDGVTTTDADNQCCAQTYLERYAMTGDTLMACRVKANLEHQIATGRYDYWTWIDAIQMAMPVYVKYYSLTGDRRYLDYAVNSYLWSRNTCGGGLFNKKDGLWWRDKDYVPPYREQDGNDCYWSRGNGWVYAALLRCMDVLNEDTKEYKLLEKDFLAMSKALLHCQRADGFWNVSLHSPATYGGPEMTGTALFLYGMSWGIRHGLLAAASYRPACDKAWQALMTCVHPDGFLGWNQGTGKDPSAGQPLSYDKMPDFEDYGTGCWLLGATEYARLAQPALNACLPFVLPEARPGTRWWWFGSAVDETGLKDNIDALHHVGMGTVEITPIYGVQGNEARELSYLSPEWMRALQITERTAAVDSVEVDLNNGTGWPFGGPWVPIGEAACKAFFVDTLVNSKADISKLTFPVPDKEKKYARLAAVRSFKTADKHRQRVIALFVSRTRQRVKRAAPGGEGWVIDHFDSLAVAHYLQHIDSAFTASHTPYPHTFFNDSYEVYGANWTPRLLEAFRSRRGYDLLDSLDRFVDGDAQVVCDYRETLSDLLYHNFTQQWTAWAHSHGALVRNQAHGSPANLIDLYGTVDIPEIEGFGLSDFGIKGLRRDPGFTRPNFSDMSMLKYASSAAHVTGKPFTSSETFTWLTEHFRTSLSQMKPDLDLMFSCGVNHMFFHGTPYSPRNVPWPGWQFYASVNMSPTNSTWRDGPWLMSYIRRCQSFLQWGDPDNDFLVILPVKEMWKKDTRHPLMLFDIHSMDKKAPELIRAIREIDSLGYDCDYISERQLARAKKVGEQWITEAGTRYRGLIDPTKPIDSQALARLANAEPMRTQLHLRAIRRRNGMGYHYFIANLTPNDVDSYVPLAVAWHDALWYDPLTGRRYAVEQRNRQLHVALRSGESMILQTFDRTLPQTLAALPHRALPGDQTKVLGGPWQLAFEQSAPTVRRTWKLDKPQTWETLGDDSAAVTMGSGAYTTTFRLSADEARRPWLLDLGDVRESAEVWVNGRFAGCAWSVPFTLDVSGLLKKGDNTLRVVVTNLPANRIADMDRRGIKWRVMKDINVVDLQYHKTGYADWTPMKSGLNGSVKLIELHH
;
A
#
# COMPACT_ATOMS: atom_id res chain seq x y z
N MET A 1 -62.83 18.93 -12.91
CA MET A 1 -62.63 17.72 -12.08
C MET A 1 -61.40 16.96 -12.59
N ASN A 2 -60.20 17.39 -12.19
CA ASN A 2 -59.29 16.78 -11.18
C ASN A 2 -58.59 15.50 -11.71
N ARG A 3 -57.38 15.58 -12.31
CA ARG A 3 -56.04 15.86 -11.71
C ARG A 3 -55.71 15.04 -10.44
N ARG A 4 -55.86 13.71 -10.45
CA ARG A 4 -55.19 12.78 -9.49
C ARG A 4 -55.07 11.34 -10.03
N LEU A 5 -54.56 11.13 -11.25
CA LEU A 5 -54.39 9.77 -11.79
C LEU A 5 -53.09 9.56 -12.60
N LEU A 6 -52.09 10.44 -12.46
CA LEU A 6 -50.80 10.33 -13.16
C LEU A 6 -49.57 10.26 -12.23
N SER A 7 -49.76 9.85 -10.97
CA SER A 7 -48.69 9.87 -9.94
C SER A 7 -48.52 8.55 -9.17
N LEU A 8 -49.03 7.43 -9.67
CA LEU A 8 -49.00 6.14 -8.96
C LEU A 8 -48.50 4.95 -9.78
N LEU A 9 -47.79 5.20 -10.89
CA LEU A 9 -47.27 4.15 -11.78
C LEU A 9 -45.76 4.31 -12.08
N LEU A 10 -44.99 4.77 -11.08
CA LEU A 10 -43.53 4.95 -11.18
C LEU A 10 -42.76 4.63 -9.88
N CYS A 11 -43.28 3.73 -9.03
CA CYS A 11 -42.59 3.25 -7.83
C CYS A 11 -42.49 1.71 -7.74
N LEU A 12 -42.44 1.02 -8.88
CA LEU A 12 -42.24 -0.44 -8.95
C LEU A 12 -41.15 -0.83 -9.99
N LEU A 13 -40.08 -0.04 -10.04
CA LEU A 13 -38.79 -0.54 -10.55
C LEU A 13 -38.01 -1.03 -9.32
N GLY A 14 -37.83 -2.34 -9.27
CA GLY A 14 -37.33 -3.07 -8.13
C GLY A 14 -36.03 -2.49 -7.58
N THR A 15 -36.08 -2.16 -6.29
CA THR A 15 -34.95 -2.43 -5.42
C THR A 15 -34.68 -3.93 -5.48
N LEU A 16 -33.78 -4.33 -6.38
CA LEU A 16 -32.99 -5.53 -6.14
C LEU A 16 -32.47 -5.38 -4.70
N PRO A 17 -32.75 -6.32 -3.78
CA PRO A 17 -32.07 -6.28 -2.50
C PRO A 17 -30.58 -6.29 -2.82
N LEU A 18 -29.82 -5.35 -2.25
CA LEU A 18 -28.37 -5.53 -2.10
C LEU A 18 -28.20 -6.96 -1.61
N LEU A 19 -27.63 -7.82 -2.43
CA LEU A 19 -27.11 -9.10 -1.97
C LEU A 19 -26.15 -8.73 -0.85
N ALA A 20 -26.50 -9.07 0.38
CA ALA A 20 -25.60 -8.95 1.52
C ALA A 20 -24.28 -9.63 1.10
N GLU A 21 -23.22 -8.84 0.99
CA GLU A 21 -21.93 -9.30 0.48
C GLU A 21 -21.37 -10.33 1.45
N THR A 22 -21.38 -11.61 1.05
CA THR A 22 -20.89 -12.76 1.86
C THR A 22 -19.45 -13.14 1.50
N GLY A 23 -18.68 -12.22 0.90
CA GLY A 23 -17.29 -12.45 0.48
C GLY A 23 -16.27 -12.20 1.60
N ALA A 24 -15.08 -12.79 1.49
CA ALA A 24 -14.00 -12.61 2.46
C ALA A 24 -13.61 -11.13 2.68
N ASP A 25 -13.74 -10.30 1.64
CA ASP A 25 -13.45 -8.85 1.71
C ASP A 25 -14.45 -8.10 2.62
N SER A 26 -15.73 -8.51 2.64
CA SER A 26 -16.73 -7.89 3.51
C SER A 26 -16.55 -8.31 4.98
N VAL A 27 -16.16 -9.56 5.20
CA VAL A 27 -15.76 -10.08 6.52
C VAL A 27 -14.59 -9.27 7.08
N LEU A 28 -13.55 -9.05 6.27
CA LEU A 28 -12.36 -8.30 6.67
C LEU A 28 -12.68 -6.83 6.96
N THR A 29 -13.52 -6.20 6.14
CA THR A 29 -13.99 -4.83 6.37
C THR A 29 -14.69 -4.69 7.72
N LEU A 30 -15.55 -5.65 8.07
CA LEU A 30 -16.24 -5.64 9.36
C LEU A 30 -15.28 -5.91 10.53
N ALA A 31 -14.32 -6.82 10.35
CA ALA A 31 -13.30 -7.11 11.35
C ALA A 31 -12.39 -5.90 11.64
N ARG A 32 -11.99 -5.17 10.60
CA ARG A 32 -11.29 -3.89 10.75
C ARG A 32 -12.12 -2.90 11.56
N ARG A 33 -13.40 -2.69 11.21
CA ARG A 33 -14.28 -1.77 11.95
C ARG A 33 -14.35 -2.10 13.45
N VAL A 34 -14.57 -3.38 13.78
CA VAL A 34 -14.62 -3.86 15.17
C VAL A 34 -13.28 -3.63 15.89
N ASN A 35 -12.17 -3.96 15.23
CA ASN A 35 -10.83 -3.77 15.80
C ASN A 35 -10.43 -2.30 15.93
N ASP A 36 -10.66 -1.48 14.91
CA ASP A 36 -10.34 -0.06 14.87
C ASP A 36 -11.11 0.70 15.96
N ARG A 37 -12.38 0.33 16.23
CA ARG A 37 -13.10 0.85 17.39
C ARG A 37 -12.37 0.49 18.68
N PHE A 38 -12.04 -0.78 18.88
CA PHE A 38 -11.38 -1.23 20.10
C PHE A 38 -10.04 -0.52 20.31
N MET A 39 -9.20 -0.45 19.29
CA MET A 39 -7.91 0.26 19.33
C MET A 39 -8.09 1.76 19.55
N ARG A 40 -9.18 2.38 19.07
CA ARG A 40 -9.48 3.78 19.36
C ARG A 40 -9.87 4.01 20.82
N VAL A 41 -10.73 3.15 21.37
CA VAL A 41 -11.15 3.20 22.79
C VAL A 41 -9.95 2.96 23.70
N TYR A 42 -9.04 2.05 23.31
CA TYR A 42 -7.82 1.72 24.04
C TYR A 42 -6.55 2.18 23.32
N ALA A 43 -6.51 3.40 22.79
CA ALA A 43 -5.38 3.91 21.98
C ALA A 43 -4.00 3.75 22.66
N ASP A 44 -3.98 3.81 23.99
CA ASP A 44 -2.86 3.39 24.82
C ASP A 44 -3.09 1.95 25.34
N PRO A 45 -2.39 0.94 24.78
CA PRO A 45 -2.58 -0.46 25.11
C PRO A 45 -2.11 -0.82 26.52
N THR A 46 -1.39 0.08 27.18
CA THR A 46 -0.83 -0.15 28.52
C THR A 46 -1.84 0.17 29.62
N ARG A 47 -2.89 0.96 29.31
CA ARG A 47 -3.84 1.45 30.31
C ARG A 47 -4.67 0.34 30.95
N PRO A 48 -4.85 0.37 32.28
CA PRO A 48 -5.73 -0.56 32.96
C PRO A 48 -7.22 -0.25 32.67
N THR A 49 -8.08 -1.26 32.79
CA THR A 49 -9.54 -1.12 32.69
C THR A 49 -10.16 -1.00 34.08
N PHE A 50 -11.18 -0.17 34.27
CA PHE A 50 -11.92 -0.10 35.53
C PHE A 50 -13.20 -0.93 35.47
N VAL A 51 -13.25 -2.02 36.25
CA VAL A 51 -14.43 -2.90 36.36
C VAL A 51 -14.68 -3.19 37.82
N LYS A 52 -15.48 -2.33 38.48
CA LYS A 52 -15.66 -2.23 39.95
C LYS A 52 -14.38 -1.89 40.73
N LYS A 53 -13.21 -2.26 40.20
CA LYS A 53 -11.85 -1.93 40.63
C LYS A 53 -10.92 -1.86 39.40
N VAL A 54 -9.74 -1.25 39.57
CA VAL A 54 -8.72 -1.20 38.52
C VAL A 54 -8.21 -2.61 38.20
N ARG A 55 -8.15 -2.94 36.91
CA ARG A 55 -7.69 -4.22 36.36
C ARG A 55 -6.52 -3.96 35.41
N PRO A 56 -5.36 -4.62 35.60
CA PRO A 56 -4.21 -4.39 34.75
C PRO A 56 -4.49 -4.81 33.30
N SER A 57 -3.83 -4.18 32.34
CA SER A 57 -3.90 -4.53 30.92
C SER A 57 -3.24 -5.88 30.60
N SER A 58 -2.61 -6.54 31.57
CA SER A 58 -2.11 -7.93 31.46
C SER A 58 -3.12 -9.00 31.90
N LEU A 59 -4.36 -8.62 32.24
CA LEU A 59 -5.42 -9.57 32.55
C LEU A 59 -5.77 -10.44 31.31
N TRP A 60 -6.20 -11.69 31.54
CA TRP A 60 -6.57 -12.63 30.49
C TRP A 60 -7.56 -12.05 29.46
N THR A 61 -8.47 -11.16 29.88
CA THR A 61 -9.44 -10.56 28.96
C THR A 61 -8.76 -9.79 27.84
N ARG A 62 -7.73 -9.01 28.19
CA ARG A 62 -6.92 -8.26 27.24
C ARG A 62 -5.98 -9.18 26.45
N ALA A 63 -5.46 -10.24 27.07
CA ALA A 63 -4.65 -11.24 26.37
C ALA A 63 -5.44 -11.92 25.23
N VAL A 64 -6.70 -12.31 25.46
CA VAL A 64 -7.57 -12.88 24.41
C VAL A 64 -7.84 -11.89 23.28
N TYR A 65 -7.96 -10.59 23.56
CA TYR A 65 -8.02 -9.58 22.50
C TYR A 65 -6.80 -9.69 21.57
N TYR A 66 -5.59 -9.81 22.12
CA TYR A 66 -4.38 -9.95 21.32
C TYR A 66 -4.32 -11.26 20.54
N GLU A 67 -4.89 -12.37 21.05
CA GLU A 67 -5.05 -13.59 20.25
C GLU A 67 -5.90 -13.34 18.99
N GLY A 68 -7.00 -12.59 19.14
CA GLY A 68 -7.84 -12.17 18.01
C GLY A 68 -7.15 -11.17 17.08
N LEU A 69 -6.39 -10.20 17.62
CA LEU A 69 -5.62 -9.23 16.84
C LEU A 69 -4.53 -9.91 16.01
N MET A 70 -3.82 -10.89 16.58
CA MET A 70 -2.81 -11.66 15.85
C MET A 70 -3.44 -12.56 14.77
N ALA A 71 -4.62 -13.11 15.03
CA ALA A 71 -5.39 -13.83 14.00
C ALA A 71 -5.84 -12.90 12.87
N LEU A 72 -6.23 -11.65 13.18
CA LEU A 72 -6.53 -10.62 12.19
C LEU A 72 -5.28 -10.23 11.40
N TYR A 73 -4.16 -9.95 12.07
CA TYR A 73 -2.89 -9.63 11.43
C TYR A 73 -2.46 -10.69 10.41
N ALA A 74 -2.68 -11.98 10.71
CA ALA A 74 -2.33 -13.07 9.82
C ALA A 74 -3.11 -13.06 8.48
N ILE A 75 -4.22 -12.33 8.39
CA ILE A 75 -5.00 -12.14 7.16
C ILE A 75 -5.11 -10.68 6.71
N ASP A 76 -4.68 -9.74 7.54
CA ASP A 76 -4.69 -8.30 7.32
C ASP A 76 -3.42 -7.69 7.95
N PRO A 77 -2.26 -7.91 7.31
CA PRO A 77 -0.96 -7.59 7.90
C PRO A 77 -0.76 -6.07 7.94
N ARG A 78 -1.12 -5.46 9.07
CA ARG A 78 -0.93 -4.04 9.35
C ARG A 78 0.14 -3.85 10.41
N GLN A 79 1.16 -3.07 10.09
CA GLN A 79 2.30 -2.86 10.99
C GLN A 79 1.86 -2.30 12.35
N TYR A 80 0.89 -1.37 12.36
CA TYR A 80 0.39 -0.79 13.60
C TYR A 80 -0.30 -1.80 14.54
N TYR A 81 -0.75 -2.98 14.05
CA TYR A 81 -1.21 -4.07 14.91
C TYR A 81 -0.06 -4.70 15.69
N LEU A 82 1.09 -4.90 15.04
CA LEU A 82 2.31 -5.37 15.69
C LEU A 82 2.86 -4.30 16.63
N ASP A 83 2.91 -3.04 16.23
CA ASP A 83 3.42 -1.96 17.08
C ASP A 83 2.57 -1.81 18.35
N TYR A 84 1.24 -1.93 18.21
CA TYR A 84 0.31 -1.92 19.34
C TYR A 84 0.54 -3.13 20.27
N THR A 85 0.77 -4.32 19.70
CA THR A 85 1.08 -5.56 20.44
C THR A 85 2.44 -5.50 21.13
N ASP A 86 3.46 -5.00 20.46
CA ASP A 86 4.84 -4.93 20.97
C ASP A 86 4.95 -3.88 22.06
N ARG A 87 4.24 -2.74 21.95
CA ARG A 87 4.13 -1.74 23.02
C ARG A 87 3.49 -2.33 24.28
N TRP A 88 2.44 -3.15 24.12
CA TRP A 88 1.81 -3.86 25.24
C TRP A 88 2.74 -4.91 25.87
N GLY A 89 3.33 -5.78 25.05
CA GLY A 89 4.24 -6.83 25.50
C GLY A 89 5.48 -6.27 26.21
N ALA A 90 6.10 -5.24 25.62
CA ALA A 90 7.26 -4.57 26.21
C ALA A 90 6.93 -3.90 27.55
N PHE A 91 5.77 -3.25 27.67
CA PHE A 91 5.32 -2.64 28.92
C PHE A 91 5.19 -3.66 30.05
N HIS A 92 4.68 -4.87 29.75
CA HIS A 92 4.58 -5.98 30.71
C HIS A 92 5.84 -6.84 30.78
N HIS A 93 6.94 -6.38 30.16
CA HIS A 93 8.22 -7.07 30.12
C HIS A 93 8.14 -8.51 29.59
N TRP A 94 7.20 -8.78 28.67
CA TRP A 94 6.98 -10.10 28.08
C TRP A 94 6.83 -11.23 29.13
N ALA A 95 6.22 -10.91 30.28
CA ALA A 95 6.10 -11.80 31.42
C ALA A 95 4.64 -12.22 31.66
N PRO A 96 4.38 -13.45 32.14
CA PRO A 96 3.08 -13.81 32.70
C PRO A 96 2.65 -12.86 33.82
N ARG A 97 1.34 -12.65 33.97
CA ARG A 97 0.80 -11.80 35.04
C ARG A 97 1.18 -12.38 36.40
N ASP A 98 1.49 -11.51 37.36
CA ASP A 98 1.97 -11.89 38.70
C ASP A 98 3.32 -12.65 38.70
N GLY A 99 4.05 -12.64 37.57
CA GLY A 99 5.44 -13.10 37.47
C GLY A 99 5.61 -14.57 37.10
N VAL A 100 6.87 -15.00 37.00
CA VAL A 100 7.23 -16.34 36.47
C VAL A 100 6.81 -17.50 37.40
N THR A 101 6.46 -17.24 38.65
CA THR A 101 6.02 -18.28 39.60
C THR A 101 4.50 -18.50 39.60
N THR A 102 3.74 -17.79 38.76
CA THR A 102 2.28 -17.95 38.72
C THR A 102 1.88 -19.36 38.29
N THR A 103 0.91 -19.96 38.97
CA THR A 103 0.26 -21.22 38.57
C THR A 103 -1.19 -21.01 38.12
N ASP A 104 -1.67 -19.76 38.13
CA ASP A 104 -2.99 -19.41 37.65
C ASP A 104 -2.98 -19.38 36.11
N ALA A 105 -3.92 -20.08 35.48
CA ALA A 105 -4.03 -20.16 34.03
C ALA A 105 -4.36 -18.80 33.41
N ASP A 106 -5.21 -17.98 34.05
CA ASP A 106 -5.58 -16.64 33.56
C ASP A 106 -4.33 -15.74 33.43
N ASN A 107 -3.35 -15.95 34.29
CA ASN A 107 -2.09 -15.20 34.29
C ASN A 107 -1.14 -15.60 33.16
N GLN A 108 -1.34 -16.78 32.58
CA GLN A 108 -0.49 -17.35 31.54
C GLN A 108 -0.98 -17.00 30.14
N CYS A 109 -2.25 -16.61 29.97
CA CYS A 109 -2.88 -16.38 28.67
C CYS A 109 -2.08 -15.43 27.76
N CYS A 110 -1.50 -14.35 28.31
CA CYS A 110 -0.68 -13.39 27.54
C CYS A 110 0.53 -14.04 26.84
N ALA A 111 1.05 -15.14 27.38
CA ALA A 111 2.19 -15.85 26.82
C ALA A 111 1.90 -16.44 25.43
N GLN A 112 0.62 -16.68 25.08
CA GLN A 112 0.28 -17.14 23.74
C GLN A 112 0.70 -16.14 22.65
N THR A 113 0.39 -14.86 22.85
CA THR A 113 0.79 -13.78 21.94
C THR A 113 2.30 -13.56 21.98
N TYR A 114 2.93 -13.66 23.15
CA TYR A 114 4.38 -13.48 23.27
C TYR A 114 5.15 -14.54 22.49
N LEU A 115 4.70 -15.80 22.52
CA LEU A 115 5.28 -16.87 21.73
C LEU A 115 5.02 -16.73 20.23
N GLU A 116 3.84 -16.20 19.83
CA GLU A 116 3.58 -15.83 18.43
C GLU A 116 4.55 -14.75 17.95
N ARG A 117 4.78 -13.70 18.75
CA ARG A 117 5.76 -12.65 18.42
C ARG A 117 7.19 -13.17 18.38
N TYR A 118 7.58 -14.04 19.33
CA TYR A 118 8.89 -14.70 19.31
C TYR A 118 9.09 -15.53 18.03
N ALA A 119 8.07 -16.27 17.58
CA ALA A 119 8.15 -17.05 16.35
C ALA A 119 8.40 -16.17 15.11
N MET A 120 7.87 -14.95 15.10
CA MET A 120 8.02 -13.99 14.00
C MET A 120 9.38 -13.28 14.00
N THR A 121 9.92 -12.94 15.18
CA THR A 121 11.11 -12.06 15.29
C THR A 121 12.39 -12.82 15.63
N GLY A 122 12.28 -13.99 16.27
CA GLY A 122 13.40 -14.69 16.90
C GLY A 122 13.92 -14.00 18.16
N ASP A 123 13.27 -12.95 18.68
CA ASP A 123 13.75 -12.22 19.86
C ASP A 123 13.45 -12.99 21.15
N THR A 124 14.52 -13.53 21.74
CA THR A 124 14.47 -14.30 22.97
C THR A 124 13.85 -13.55 24.17
N LEU A 125 13.81 -12.22 24.17
CA LEU A 125 13.14 -11.43 25.23
C LEU A 125 11.65 -11.74 25.31
N MET A 126 11.02 -12.08 24.19
CA MET A 126 9.58 -12.40 24.11
C MET A 126 9.26 -13.78 24.69
N ALA A 127 10.24 -14.67 24.84
CA ALA A 127 10.02 -16.06 25.29
C ALA A 127 10.71 -16.42 26.61
N CYS A 128 11.75 -15.70 27.04
CA CYS A 128 12.58 -16.12 28.17
C CYS A 128 11.83 -16.22 29.50
N ARG A 129 10.91 -15.29 29.78
CA ARG A 129 10.08 -15.31 31.00
C ARG A 129 8.92 -16.29 30.92
N VAL A 130 8.38 -16.50 29.72
CA VAL A 130 7.40 -17.57 29.47
C VAL A 130 8.03 -18.92 29.79
N LYS A 131 9.22 -19.20 29.24
CA LYS A 131 9.99 -20.42 29.53
C LYS A 131 10.15 -20.65 31.04
N ALA A 132 10.61 -19.64 31.76
CA ALA A 132 10.82 -19.73 33.21
C ALA A 132 9.53 -20.09 33.96
N ASN A 133 8.37 -19.60 33.51
CA ASN A 133 7.08 -19.95 34.08
C ASN A 133 6.65 -21.39 33.80
N LEU A 134 6.81 -21.86 32.57
CA LEU A 134 6.50 -23.25 32.23
C LEU A 134 7.39 -24.23 33.01
N GLU A 135 8.70 -23.93 33.12
CA GLU A 135 9.65 -24.75 33.88
C GLU A 135 9.34 -24.76 35.38
N HIS A 136 8.89 -23.63 35.95
CA HIS A 136 8.47 -23.57 37.35
C HIS A 136 7.30 -24.52 37.63
N GLN A 137 6.26 -24.50 36.79
CA GLN A 137 5.09 -25.35 36.96
C GLN A 137 5.41 -26.83 36.75
N ILE A 138 6.19 -27.17 35.72
CA ILE A 138 6.67 -28.55 35.50
C ILE A 138 7.43 -29.06 36.72
N ALA A 139 8.26 -28.23 37.35
CA ALA A 139 9.03 -28.61 38.55
C ALA A 139 8.16 -28.91 39.79
N THR A 140 6.91 -28.45 39.84
CA THR A 140 6.00 -28.78 40.95
C THR A 140 5.50 -30.22 40.91
N GLY A 141 5.55 -30.88 39.75
CA GLY A 141 5.01 -32.22 39.53
C GLY A 141 3.48 -32.33 39.61
N ARG A 142 2.77 -31.21 39.68
CA ARG A 142 1.30 -31.15 39.78
C ARG A 142 0.65 -30.96 38.42
N TYR A 143 -0.51 -31.59 38.22
CA TYR A 143 -1.34 -31.50 37.01
C TYR A 143 -2.75 -30.95 37.28
N ASP A 144 -3.05 -30.63 38.55
CA ASP A 144 -4.39 -30.32 39.06
C ASP A 144 -4.69 -28.82 39.19
N TYR A 145 -3.97 -27.98 38.43
CA TYR A 145 -4.18 -26.52 38.43
C TYR A 145 -5.39 -26.09 37.60
N TRP A 146 -5.76 -26.84 36.56
CA TRP A 146 -6.85 -26.49 35.63
C TRP A 146 -8.18 -27.08 36.09
N THR A 147 -8.73 -26.53 37.17
CA THR A 147 -9.93 -27.05 37.83
C THR A 147 -11.25 -26.59 37.20
N TRP A 148 -11.17 -25.68 36.23
CA TRP A 148 -12.30 -25.18 35.44
C TRP A 148 -11.97 -25.18 33.94
N ILE A 149 -12.99 -25.20 33.09
CA ILE A 149 -12.77 -25.42 31.65
C ILE A 149 -12.13 -24.25 30.91
N ASP A 150 -12.34 -23.00 31.36
CA ASP A 150 -11.69 -21.84 30.74
C ASP A 150 -10.15 -21.93 30.85
N ALA A 151 -9.61 -22.49 31.95
CA ALA A 151 -8.17 -22.66 32.17
C ALA A 151 -7.47 -23.48 31.07
N ILE A 152 -8.22 -24.34 30.37
CA ILE A 152 -7.70 -25.12 29.24
C ILE A 152 -7.25 -24.15 28.13
N GLN A 153 -8.06 -23.15 27.76
CA GLN A 153 -7.65 -22.12 26.78
C GLN A 153 -6.53 -21.24 27.32
N MET A 154 -6.59 -20.84 28.60
CA MET A 154 -5.66 -19.84 29.11
C MET A 154 -4.21 -20.37 29.21
N ALA A 155 -4.02 -21.67 29.47
CA ALA A 155 -2.70 -22.25 29.72
C ALA A 155 -2.26 -23.32 28.71
N MET A 156 -3.14 -24.25 28.30
CA MET A 156 -2.72 -25.42 27.50
C MET A 156 -2.00 -25.04 26.19
N PRO A 157 -2.49 -24.07 25.38
CA PRO A 157 -1.81 -23.69 24.14
C PRO A 157 -0.40 -23.12 24.36
N VAL A 158 -0.11 -22.52 25.52
CA VAL A 158 1.22 -21.94 25.81
C VAL A 158 2.29 -23.04 25.82
N TYR A 159 2.02 -24.16 26.49
CA TYR A 159 2.93 -25.29 26.56
C TYR A 159 3.11 -25.96 25.20
N VAL A 160 2.01 -26.17 24.46
CA VAL A 160 2.04 -26.84 23.15
C VAL A 160 2.78 -25.99 22.11
N LYS A 161 2.56 -24.67 22.10
CA LYS A 161 3.32 -23.73 21.25
C LYS A 161 4.80 -23.68 21.61
N TYR A 162 5.13 -23.69 22.91
CA TYR A 162 6.53 -23.70 23.30
C TYR A 162 7.23 -25.01 22.91
N TYR A 163 6.52 -26.13 22.97
CA TYR A 163 6.98 -27.40 22.41
C TYR A 163 7.24 -27.29 20.90
N SER A 164 6.31 -26.77 20.10
CA SER A 164 6.50 -26.68 18.64
C SER A 164 7.69 -25.79 18.26
N LEU A 165 7.99 -24.77 19.06
CA LEU A 165 9.13 -23.87 18.88
C LEU A 165 10.48 -24.48 19.29
N THR A 166 10.51 -25.44 20.21
CA THR A 166 11.75 -25.94 20.84
C THR A 166 12.04 -27.42 20.58
N GLY A 167 11.02 -28.22 20.29
CA GLY A 167 11.10 -29.68 20.21
C GLY A 167 11.18 -30.40 21.57
N ASP A 168 11.17 -29.69 22.70
CA ASP A 168 11.30 -30.30 24.04
C ASP A 168 9.98 -30.92 24.53
N ARG A 169 9.91 -32.25 24.48
CA ARG A 169 8.70 -33.01 24.80
C ARG A 169 8.14 -32.78 26.21
N ARG A 170 8.95 -32.32 27.17
CA ARG A 170 8.48 -32.09 28.55
C ARG A 170 7.29 -31.12 28.60
N TYR A 171 7.26 -30.13 27.72
CA TYR A 171 6.15 -29.16 27.66
C TYR A 171 4.87 -29.79 27.11
N LEU A 172 4.97 -30.58 26.03
CA LEU A 172 3.82 -31.29 25.47
C LEU A 172 3.25 -32.32 26.45
N ASP A 173 4.12 -33.11 27.07
CA ASP A 173 3.71 -34.15 28.02
C ASP A 173 3.01 -33.53 29.25
N TYR A 174 3.52 -32.40 29.77
CA TYR A 174 2.86 -31.68 30.87
C TYR A 174 1.48 -31.13 30.48
N ALA A 175 1.36 -30.55 29.28
CA ALA A 175 0.09 -30.02 28.78
C ALA A 175 -0.97 -31.11 28.64
N VAL A 176 -0.61 -32.25 28.04
CA VAL A 176 -1.52 -33.38 27.82
C VAL A 176 -1.92 -34.04 29.14
N ASN A 177 -1.00 -34.18 30.10
CA ASN A 177 -1.34 -34.74 31.41
C ASN A 177 -2.27 -33.83 32.22
N SER A 178 -2.02 -32.51 32.20
CA SER A 178 -2.92 -31.53 32.84
C SER A 178 -4.30 -31.51 32.19
N TYR A 179 -4.35 -31.56 30.86
CA TYR A 179 -5.61 -31.67 30.10
C TYR A 179 -6.38 -32.96 30.46
N LEU A 180 -5.71 -34.12 30.46
CA LEU A 180 -6.33 -35.40 30.80
C LEU A 180 -6.82 -35.46 32.25
N TRP A 181 -6.13 -34.79 33.17
CA TRP A 181 -6.60 -34.66 34.56
C TRP A 181 -7.90 -33.85 34.64
N SER A 182 -7.98 -32.68 34.00
CA SER A 182 -9.22 -31.89 33.94
C SER A 182 -10.34 -32.68 33.27
N ARG A 183 -10.03 -33.35 32.16
CA ARG A 183 -10.97 -34.13 31.35
C ARG A 183 -11.56 -35.32 32.10
N ASN A 184 -10.73 -36.09 32.81
CA ASN A 184 -11.11 -37.42 33.30
C ASN A 184 -11.14 -37.55 34.83
N THR A 185 -10.56 -36.59 35.57
CA THR A 185 -10.35 -36.72 37.02
C THR A 185 -11.01 -35.60 37.81
N CYS A 186 -10.88 -34.35 37.39
CA CYS A 186 -11.48 -33.21 38.09
C CYS A 186 -12.99 -33.36 38.21
N GLY A 187 -13.53 -33.41 39.43
CA GLY A 187 -14.97 -33.61 39.68
C GLY A 187 -15.53 -34.95 39.17
N GLY A 188 -14.69 -35.97 38.95
CA GLY A 188 -15.09 -37.22 38.29
C GLY A 188 -14.97 -37.19 36.75
N GLY A 189 -14.44 -36.09 36.20
CA GLY A 189 -14.22 -35.86 34.79
C GLY A 189 -15.13 -34.75 34.25
N LEU A 190 -14.55 -33.62 33.84
CA LEU A 190 -15.32 -32.49 33.33
C LEU A 190 -15.87 -32.71 31.91
N PHE A 191 -15.33 -33.68 31.14
CA PHE A 191 -15.85 -34.00 29.81
C PHE A 191 -16.93 -35.09 29.86
N ASN A 192 -18.15 -34.74 29.47
CA ASN A 192 -19.23 -35.70 29.34
C ASN A 192 -19.14 -36.41 27.97
N LYS A 193 -18.64 -37.65 27.98
CA LYS A 193 -18.51 -38.48 26.76
C LYS A 193 -19.83 -38.79 26.06
N LYS A 194 -20.96 -38.78 26.79
CA LYS A 194 -22.28 -39.07 26.22
C LYS A 194 -22.77 -37.90 25.39
N ASP A 195 -22.64 -36.69 25.94
CA ASP A 195 -23.19 -35.49 25.33
C ASP A 195 -22.16 -34.78 24.43
N GLY A 196 -20.88 -35.10 24.56
CA GLY A 196 -19.79 -34.46 23.81
C GLY A 196 -19.50 -33.03 24.25
N LEU A 197 -19.90 -32.65 25.47
CA LEU A 197 -19.77 -31.30 26.03
C LEU A 197 -19.10 -31.33 27.40
N TRP A 198 -18.63 -30.16 27.84
CA TRP A 198 -17.87 -29.97 29.06
C TRP A 198 -18.68 -29.25 30.15
N TRP A 199 -18.65 -29.81 31.36
CA TRP A 199 -19.11 -29.15 32.57
C TRP A 199 -18.18 -28.00 32.93
N ARG A 200 -18.72 -26.88 33.43
CA ARG A 200 -17.93 -25.70 33.77
C ARG A 200 -16.79 -26.03 34.76
N ASP A 201 -17.12 -26.71 35.83
CA ASP A 201 -16.20 -27.21 36.85
C ASP A 201 -16.91 -28.32 37.66
N LYS A 202 -16.27 -28.78 38.75
CA LYS A 202 -16.77 -29.88 39.59
C LYS A 202 -18.17 -29.62 40.17
N ASP A 203 -18.59 -28.37 40.33
CA ASP A 203 -19.86 -28.02 40.96
C ASP A 203 -21.04 -28.13 39.97
N TYR A 204 -20.75 -28.23 38.68
CA TYR A 204 -21.74 -28.40 37.59
C TYR A 204 -21.90 -29.85 37.13
N VAL A 205 -21.06 -30.76 37.63
CA VAL A 205 -21.23 -32.20 37.42
C VAL A 205 -22.54 -32.65 38.11
N PRO A 206 -23.29 -33.64 37.57
CA PRO A 206 -24.53 -34.12 38.18
C PRO A 206 -24.37 -34.36 39.69
N PRO A 207 -25.34 -33.89 40.53
CA PRO A 207 -26.74 -33.70 40.20
C PRO A 207 -27.17 -32.27 39.79
N TYR A 208 -26.25 -31.34 39.48
CA TYR A 208 -26.64 -29.98 39.02
C TYR A 208 -27.53 -30.05 37.77
N ARG A 209 -28.58 -29.23 37.74
CA ARG A 209 -29.54 -29.08 36.63
C ARG A 209 -29.97 -27.62 36.49
N GLU A 210 -30.29 -27.22 35.26
CA GLU A 210 -30.92 -25.94 34.97
C GLU A 210 -32.38 -25.90 35.46
N GLN A 211 -33.01 -24.72 35.41
CA GLN A 211 -34.38 -24.52 35.89
C GLN A 211 -35.42 -25.38 35.16
N ASP A 212 -35.14 -25.75 33.91
CA ASP A 212 -35.97 -26.62 33.07
C ASP A 212 -35.61 -28.11 33.19
N GLY A 213 -34.72 -28.47 34.11
CA GLY A 213 -34.28 -29.85 34.36
C GLY A 213 -33.21 -30.37 33.39
N ASN A 214 -32.74 -29.55 32.45
CA ASN A 214 -31.66 -29.91 31.54
C ASN A 214 -30.28 -29.84 32.20
N ASP A 215 -29.31 -30.48 31.57
CA ASP A 215 -27.90 -30.35 31.91
C ASP A 215 -27.36 -28.95 31.59
N CYS A 216 -26.53 -28.39 32.48
CA CYS A 216 -25.93 -27.07 32.30
C CYS A 216 -24.58 -27.16 31.58
N TYR A 217 -24.58 -26.84 30.29
CA TYR A 217 -23.37 -26.69 29.50
C TYR A 217 -23.20 -25.24 29.09
N TRP A 218 -22.23 -24.55 29.69
CA TRP A 218 -21.99 -23.15 29.40
C TRP A 218 -21.41 -22.95 28.01
N SER A 219 -22.06 -22.11 27.19
CA SER A 219 -21.65 -21.78 25.83
C SER A 219 -20.22 -21.26 25.76
N ARG A 220 -19.91 -20.14 26.42
CA ARG A 220 -18.56 -19.56 26.40
C ARG A 220 -17.50 -20.53 26.92
N GLY A 221 -17.77 -21.23 28.02
CA GLY A 221 -16.84 -22.21 28.59
C GLY A 221 -16.51 -23.35 27.64
N ASN A 222 -17.52 -23.91 26.96
CA ASN A 222 -17.29 -24.91 25.91
C ASN A 222 -16.56 -24.31 24.71
N GLY A 223 -16.86 -23.05 24.37
CA GLY A 223 -16.13 -22.30 23.35
C GLY A 223 -14.63 -22.20 23.65
N TRP A 224 -14.25 -21.98 24.91
CA TRP A 224 -12.84 -21.95 25.31
C TRP A 224 -12.13 -23.27 25.10
N VAL A 225 -12.73 -24.38 25.55
CA VAL A 225 -12.13 -25.69 25.31
C VAL A 225 -12.00 -25.96 23.82
N TYR A 226 -13.04 -25.63 23.04
CA TYR A 226 -13.05 -25.82 21.59
C TYR A 226 -11.90 -25.04 20.92
N ALA A 227 -11.72 -23.76 21.27
CA ALA A 227 -10.61 -22.94 20.77
C ALA A 227 -9.23 -23.47 21.22
N ALA A 228 -9.10 -23.97 22.45
CA ALA A 228 -7.85 -24.52 22.96
C ALA A 228 -7.40 -25.76 22.17
N LEU A 229 -8.35 -26.66 21.85
CA LEU A 229 -8.08 -27.85 21.04
C LEU A 229 -7.54 -27.44 19.67
N LEU A 230 -8.19 -26.49 18.99
CA LEU A 230 -7.72 -25.94 17.71
C LEU A 230 -6.30 -25.42 17.81
N ARG A 231 -6.04 -24.51 18.75
CA ARG A 231 -4.75 -23.81 18.87
C ARG A 231 -3.60 -24.75 19.21
N CYS A 232 -3.89 -25.90 19.83
CA CYS A 232 -2.91 -26.96 20.04
C CYS A 232 -2.73 -27.82 18.77
N MET A 233 -3.82 -28.23 18.12
CA MET A 233 -3.77 -29.04 16.90
C MET A 233 -3.07 -28.31 15.73
N ASP A 234 -3.25 -27.00 15.61
CA ASP A 234 -2.68 -26.15 14.54
C ASP A 234 -1.14 -26.14 14.51
N VAL A 235 -0.49 -26.53 15.61
CA VAL A 235 0.98 -26.56 15.72
C VAL A 235 1.54 -27.97 15.99
N LEU A 236 0.68 -28.98 16.05
CA LEU A 236 1.06 -30.38 16.26
C LEU A 236 1.06 -31.14 14.92
N ASN A 237 1.88 -32.19 14.86
CA ASN A 237 1.86 -33.11 13.72
C ASN A 237 0.64 -34.05 13.80
N GLU A 238 -0.12 -34.13 12.72
CA GLU A 238 -1.39 -34.86 12.59
C GLU A 238 -1.28 -36.38 12.86
N ASP A 239 -0.09 -36.96 12.70
CA ASP A 239 0.18 -38.39 12.90
C ASP A 239 0.47 -38.75 14.37
N THR A 240 0.58 -37.76 15.27
CA THR A 240 0.90 -38.00 16.67
C THR A 240 -0.30 -38.49 17.47
N LYS A 241 -0.06 -39.34 18.48
CA LYS A 241 -1.13 -39.83 19.39
C LYS A 241 -1.80 -38.68 20.15
N GLU A 242 -1.07 -37.62 20.44
CA GLU A 242 -1.54 -36.41 21.10
C GLU A 242 -2.50 -35.65 20.20
N TYR A 243 -2.17 -35.45 18.92
CA TYR A 243 -3.11 -34.87 17.95
C TYR A 243 -4.39 -35.70 17.85
N LYS A 244 -4.28 -37.03 17.67
CA LYS A 244 -5.44 -37.94 17.58
C LYS A 244 -6.32 -37.92 18.83
N LEU A 245 -5.76 -37.69 20.01
CA LEU A 245 -6.51 -37.50 21.25
C LEU A 245 -7.36 -36.22 21.19
N LEU A 246 -6.76 -35.09 20.80
CA LEU A 246 -7.46 -33.81 20.72
C LEU A 246 -8.49 -33.78 19.58
N GLU A 247 -8.14 -34.36 18.43
CA GLU A 247 -9.01 -34.54 17.26
C GLU A 247 -10.31 -35.27 17.66
N LYS A 248 -10.20 -36.34 18.46
CA LYS A 248 -11.37 -37.10 18.92
C LYS A 248 -12.33 -36.24 19.74
N ASP A 249 -11.82 -35.44 20.67
CA ASP A 249 -12.65 -34.58 21.51
C ASP A 249 -13.21 -33.41 20.71
N PHE A 250 -12.42 -32.84 19.80
CA PHE A 250 -12.86 -31.82 18.85
C PHE A 250 -14.06 -32.31 18.03
N LEU A 251 -13.96 -33.49 17.39
CA LEU A 251 -15.04 -34.05 16.58
C LEU A 251 -16.32 -34.34 17.40
N ALA A 252 -16.16 -34.81 18.65
CA ALA A 252 -17.28 -35.04 19.55
C ALA A 252 -17.99 -33.71 19.91
N MET A 253 -17.22 -32.67 20.22
CA MET A 253 -17.73 -31.33 20.49
C MET A 253 -18.39 -30.72 19.25
N SER A 254 -17.77 -30.78 18.07
CA SER A 254 -18.34 -30.25 16.83
C SER A 254 -19.73 -30.84 16.57
N LYS A 255 -19.87 -32.16 16.75
CA LYS A 255 -21.15 -32.84 16.60
C LYS A 255 -22.17 -32.35 17.63
N ALA A 256 -21.80 -32.25 18.91
CA ALA A 256 -22.71 -31.79 19.95
C ALA A 256 -23.18 -30.34 19.74
N LEU A 257 -22.22 -29.45 19.45
CA LEU A 257 -22.45 -28.04 19.19
C LEU A 257 -23.36 -27.83 17.98
N LEU A 258 -23.19 -28.60 16.89
CA LEU A 258 -24.06 -28.52 15.73
C LEU A 258 -25.55 -28.75 16.08
N HIS A 259 -25.85 -29.67 17.00
CA HIS A 259 -27.22 -29.94 17.44
C HIS A 259 -27.78 -28.87 18.40
N CYS A 260 -26.92 -28.06 19.02
CA CYS A 260 -27.32 -26.99 19.93
C CYS A 260 -27.57 -25.65 19.22
N GLN A 261 -27.27 -25.54 17.92
CA GLN A 261 -27.44 -24.28 17.18
C GLN A 261 -28.91 -23.90 17.09
N ARG A 262 -29.22 -22.64 17.41
CA ARG A 262 -30.56 -22.06 17.25
C ARG A 262 -30.87 -21.81 15.77
N ALA A 263 -32.15 -21.65 15.47
CA ALA A 263 -32.60 -21.35 14.11
C ALA A 263 -32.07 -20.01 13.56
N ASP A 264 -31.83 -19.03 14.45
CA ASP A 264 -31.27 -17.71 14.12
C ASP A 264 -29.74 -17.69 13.97
N GLY A 265 -29.07 -18.84 14.12
CA GLY A 265 -27.63 -19.00 13.95
C GLY A 265 -26.80 -18.85 15.23
N PHE A 266 -27.38 -18.33 16.31
CA PHE A 266 -26.72 -18.23 17.62
C PHE A 266 -26.72 -19.55 18.39
N TRP A 267 -25.93 -19.61 19.45
CA TRP A 267 -26.09 -20.57 20.54
C TRP A 267 -26.65 -19.88 21.78
N ASN A 268 -27.41 -20.64 22.59
CA ASN A 268 -27.88 -20.16 23.89
C ASN A 268 -26.73 -20.10 24.89
N VAL A 269 -26.85 -19.25 25.91
CA VAL A 269 -25.90 -19.15 27.03
C VAL A 269 -25.69 -20.50 27.73
N SER A 270 -26.78 -21.23 27.96
CA SER A 270 -26.76 -22.64 28.36
C SER A 270 -27.16 -23.50 27.16
N LEU A 271 -26.23 -24.33 26.66
CA LEU A 271 -26.37 -24.97 25.34
C LEU A 271 -27.60 -25.89 25.24
N HIS A 272 -27.95 -26.60 26.31
CA HIS A 272 -29.10 -27.50 26.34
C HIS A 272 -30.38 -26.85 26.90
N SER A 273 -30.32 -25.63 27.43
CA SER A 273 -31.47 -24.96 28.06
C SER A 273 -31.83 -23.68 27.32
N PRO A 274 -32.79 -23.71 26.37
CA PRO A 274 -33.32 -22.48 25.78
C PRO A 274 -34.18 -21.68 26.78
N ALA A 275 -34.64 -22.30 27.88
CA ALA A 275 -35.44 -21.66 28.90
C ALA A 275 -34.59 -20.87 29.92
N THR A 276 -33.35 -21.31 30.18
CA THR A 276 -32.45 -20.67 31.15
C THR A 276 -31.43 -19.81 30.42
N TYR A 277 -31.55 -18.48 30.58
CA TYR A 277 -30.71 -17.48 29.88
C TYR A 277 -30.75 -17.59 28.35
N GLY A 278 -31.91 -17.94 27.79
CA GLY A 278 -32.10 -18.06 26.34
C GLY A 278 -31.94 -16.72 25.59
N GLY A 279 -31.60 -16.82 24.31
CA GLY A 279 -31.40 -15.68 23.43
C GLY A 279 -30.00 -15.67 22.79
N PRO A 280 -29.68 -14.64 21.98
CA PRO A 280 -28.36 -14.51 21.36
C PRO A 280 -27.24 -14.39 22.39
N GLU A 281 -26.19 -15.20 22.22
CA GLU A 281 -24.94 -15.13 22.98
C GLU A 281 -23.76 -15.09 21.99
N MET A 282 -23.06 -13.95 21.94
CA MET A 282 -22.08 -13.68 20.89
C MET A 282 -20.76 -14.44 21.08
N THR A 283 -20.25 -14.54 22.31
CA THR A 283 -18.87 -14.99 22.54
C THR A 283 -18.68 -16.48 22.26
N GLY A 284 -19.58 -17.34 22.74
CA GLY A 284 -19.57 -18.77 22.40
C GLY A 284 -19.87 -18.99 20.92
N THR A 285 -20.85 -18.29 20.35
CA THR A 285 -21.16 -18.36 18.90
C THR A 285 -19.92 -18.05 18.05
N ALA A 286 -19.14 -17.03 18.40
CA ALA A 286 -17.90 -16.69 17.70
C ALA A 286 -16.82 -17.80 17.81
N LEU A 287 -16.66 -18.40 18.98
CA LEU A 287 -15.70 -19.50 19.18
C LEU A 287 -16.14 -20.80 18.49
N PHE A 288 -17.45 -21.07 18.39
CA PHE A 288 -17.97 -22.20 17.63
C PHE A 288 -17.79 -21.98 16.13
N LEU A 289 -18.01 -20.76 15.63
CA LEU A 289 -17.70 -20.39 14.25
C LEU A 289 -16.20 -20.57 13.95
N TYR A 290 -15.32 -20.11 14.85
CA TYR A 290 -13.88 -20.31 14.75
C TYR A 290 -13.55 -21.80 14.59
N GLY A 291 -14.04 -22.63 15.52
CA GLY A 291 -13.75 -24.06 15.52
C GLY A 291 -14.31 -24.85 14.34
N MET A 292 -15.58 -24.62 13.98
CA MET A 292 -16.21 -25.32 12.85
C MET A 292 -15.59 -24.88 11.51
N SER A 293 -15.26 -23.59 11.36
CA SER A 293 -14.66 -23.10 10.11
C SER A 293 -13.27 -23.69 9.89
N TRP A 294 -12.45 -23.70 10.93
CA TRP A 294 -11.13 -24.35 10.90
C TRP A 294 -11.23 -25.84 10.61
N GLY A 295 -12.17 -26.54 11.25
CA GLY A 295 -12.38 -27.98 11.03
C GLY A 295 -12.75 -28.32 9.59
N ILE A 296 -13.53 -27.47 8.93
CA ILE A 296 -13.82 -27.63 7.49
C ILE A 296 -12.56 -27.43 6.66
N ARG A 297 -11.79 -26.36 6.92
CA ARG A 297 -10.56 -26.06 6.15
C ARG A 297 -9.49 -27.13 6.28
N HIS A 298 -9.41 -27.80 7.42
CA HIS A 298 -8.45 -28.88 7.69
C HIS A 298 -9.00 -30.27 7.32
N GLY A 299 -10.16 -30.34 6.66
CA GLY A 299 -10.74 -31.62 6.20
C GLY A 299 -11.27 -32.53 7.31
N LEU A 300 -11.32 -32.05 8.56
CA LEU A 300 -11.81 -32.81 9.72
C LEU A 300 -13.34 -32.82 9.80
N LEU A 301 -13.99 -31.75 9.31
CA LEU A 301 -15.44 -31.61 9.28
C LEU A 301 -15.95 -31.56 7.84
N ALA A 302 -16.96 -32.37 7.52
CA ALA A 302 -17.56 -32.40 6.19
C ALA A 302 -18.28 -31.07 5.90
N ALA A 303 -17.82 -30.32 4.89
CA ALA A 303 -18.39 -29.03 4.52
C ALA A 303 -19.92 -29.10 4.30
N ALA A 304 -20.43 -30.16 3.68
CA ALA A 304 -21.87 -30.35 3.46
C ALA A 304 -22.71 -30.34 4.74
N SER A 305 -22.14 -30.77 5.88
CA SER A 305 -22.83 -30.84 7.17
C SER A 305 -22.65 -29.58 8.02
N TYR A 306 -21.46 -28.96 7.96
CA TYR A 306 -21.08 -27.88 8.88
C TYR A 306 -21.08 -26.48 8.26
N ARG A 307 -20.90 -26.36 6.94
CA ARG A 307 -20.89 -25.05 6.26
C ARG A 307 -22.20 -24.28 6.46
N PRO A 308 -23.40 -24.88 6.36
CA PRO A 308 -24.64 -24.16 6.64
C PRO A 308 -24.73 -23.61 8.06
N ALA A 309 -24.14 -24.30 9.05
CA ALA A 309 -24.10 -23.82 10.43
C ALA A 309 -23.13 -22.63 10.58
N CYS A 310 -21.96 -22.70 9.94
CA CYS A 310 -20.99 -21.59 9.90
C CYS A 310 -21.58 -20.34 9.25
N ASP A 311 -22.23 -20.50 8.08
CA ASP A 311 -22.84 -19.38 7.36
C ASP A 311 -23.94 -18.70 8.20
N LYS A 312 -24.81 -19.48 8.87
CA LYS A 312 -25.82 -18.93 9.79
C LYS A 312 -25.20 -18.21 10.97
N ALA A 313 -24.16 -18.78 11.58
CA ALA A 313 -23.46 -18.17 12.69
C ALA A 313 -22.79 -16.85 12.28
N TRP A 314 -22.20 -16.78 11.09
CA TRP A 314 -21.66 -15.53 10.56
C TRP A 314 -22.74 -14.47 10.34
N GLN A 315 -23.87 -14.84 9.71
CA GLN A 315 -25.00 -13.91 9.54
C GLN A 315 -25.51 -13.40 10.88
N ALA A 316 -25.57 -14.26 11.90
CA ALA A 316 -25.92 -13.89 13.27
C ALA A 316 -24.91 -12.88 13.87
N LEU A 317 -23.61 -13.16 13.78
CA LEU A 317 -22.56 -12.31 14.31
C LEU A 317 -22.47 -10.93 13.63
N MET A 318 -22.84 -10.84 12.34
CA MET A 318 -22.96 -9.54 11.66
C MET A 318 -23.98 -8.63 12.34
N THR A 319 -25.08 -9.20 12.85
CA THR A 319 -26.10 -8.42 13.56
C THR A 319 -25.61 -7.88 14.90
N CYS A 320 -24.53 -8.45 15.47
CA CYS A 320 -23.90 -7.99 16.71
C CYS A 320 -23.15 -6.67 16.56
N VAL A 321 -22.77 -6.27 15.35
CA VAL A 321 -21.87 -5.13 15.12
C VAL A 321 -22.65 -3.84 14.97
N HIS A 322 -22.45 -2.92 15.90
CA HIS A 322 -22.96 -1.56 15.82
C HIS A 322 -22.31 -0.76 14.69
N PRO A 323 -22.93 0.35 14.23
CA PRO A 323 -22.33 1.21 13.20
C PRO A 323 -20.91 1.71 13.55
N ASP A 324 -20.63 1.93 14.83
CA ASP A 324 -19.32 2.36 15.33
C ASP A 324 -18.31 1.22 15.54
N GLY A 325 -18.74 -0.04 15.38
CA GLY A 325 -17.94 -1.24 15.64
C GLY A 325 -18.14 -1.89 17.02
N PHE A 326 -19.03 -1.37 17.88
CA PHE A 326 -19.30 -1.99 19.19
C PHE A 326 -20.00 -3.35 19.02
N LEU A 327 -19.75 -4.28 19.94
CA LEU A 327 -20.32 -5.62 19.89
C LEU A 327 -21.42 -5.81 20.93
N GLY A 328 -22.66 -5.96 20.45
CA GLY A 328 -23.81 -6.34 21.26
C GLY A 328 -23.82 -7.83 21.64
N TRP A 329 -24.68 -8.19 22.59
CA TRP A 329 -24.84 -9.57 23.12
C TRP A 329 -23.55 -10.21 23.63
N ASN A 330 -22.57 -9.38 23.99
CA ASN A 330 -21.33 -9.83 24.60
C ASN A 330 -21.58 -10.22 26.06
N GLN A 331 -21.28 -11.46 26.42
CA GLN A 331 -21.51 -11.96 27.77
C GLN A 331 -20.55 -11.25 28.77
N GLY A 332 -20.92 -11.15 30.05
CA GLY A 332 -20.03 -10.59 31.09
C GLY A 332 -19.02 -11.63 31.60
N THR A 333 -17.93 -11.21 32.24
CA THR A 333 -17.02 -12.14 32.94
C THR A 333 -17.64 -12.65 34.24
N GLY A 334 -17.48 -13.93 34.56
CA GLY A 334 -18.00 -14.51 35.80
C GLY A 334 -17.68 -16.00 35.91
N LYS A 335 -18.10 -16.61 37.02
CA LYS A 335 -17.84 -18.03 37.32
C LYS A 335 -18.83 -19.01 36.68
N ASP A 336 -19.92 -18.51 36.09
CA ASP A 336 -21.05 -19.32 35.64
C ASP A 336 -21.89 -18.62 34.52
N PRO A 337 -22.86 -19.33 33.90
CA PRO A 337 -23.66 -18.81 32.79
C PRO A 337 -24.51 -17.56 33.11
N SER A 338 -24.80 -17.27 34.38
CA SER A 338 -25.58 -16.09 34.78
C SER A 338 -24.83 -14.77 34.59
N ALA A 339 -23.52 -14.84 34.32
CA ALA A 339 -22.64 -13.68 34.20
C ALA A 339 -23.13 -12.69 33.13
N GLY A 340 -23.47 -11.49 33.58
CA GLY A 340 -23.90 -10.40 32.70
C GLY A 340 -25.28 -10.60 32.05
N GLN A 341 -26.16 -11.45 32.59
CA GLN A 341 -27.52 -11.62 32.06
C GLN A 341 -28.48 -10.48 32.47
N PRO A 342 -29.58 -10.24 31.73
CA PRO A 342 -29.83 -10.71 30.36
C PRO A 342 -28.91 -10.00 29.36
N LEU A 343 -28.61 -10.65 28.23
CA LEU A 343 -27.85 -10.05 27.13
C LEU A 343 -28.76 -9.24 26.20
N SER A 344 -28.25 -8.16 25.62
CA SER A 344 -28.95 -7.37 24.61
C SER A 344 -27.97 -6.68 23.67
N TYR A 345 -28.50 -6.09 22.58
CA TYR A 345 -27.72 -5.34 21.60
C TYR A 345 -26.96 -4.16 22.21
N ASP A 346 -27.62 -3.39 23.08
CA ASP A 346 -27.08 -2.14 23.64
C ASP A 346 -26.37 -2.31 24.98
N LYS A 347 -26.27 -3.55 25.50
CA LYS A 347 -25.68 -3.80 26.82
C LYS A 347 -24.16 -3.73 26.75
N MET A 348 -23.57 -2.80 27.51
CA MET A 348 -22.13 -2.75 27.72
C MET A 348 -21.69 -3.90 28.66
N PRO A 349 -20.75 -4.76 28.24
CA PRO A 349 -20.23 -5.82 29.10
C PRO A 349 -19.26 -5.26 30.15
N ASP A 350 -19.03 -6.03 31.21
CA ASP A 350 -17.99 -5.72 32.20
C ASP A 350 -16.60 -5.62 31.57
N PHE A 351 -16.33 -6.43 30.54
CA PHE A 351 -15.11 -6.37 29.72
C PHE A 351 -15.48 -6.59 28.26
N GLU A 352 -15.13 -5.65 27.39
CA GLU A 352 -15.32 -5.81 25.94
C GLU A 352 -14.15 -6.54 25.27
N ASP A 353 -12.96 -6.51 25.88
CA ASP A 353 -11.68 -6.98 25.31
C ASP A 353 -11.75 -8.40 24.76
N TYR A 354 -12.11 -9.35 25.62
CA TYR A 354 -12.11 -10.76 25.25
C TYR A 354 -13.22 -11.09 24.26
N GLY A 355 -14.35 -10.37 24.32
CA GLY A 355 -15.45 -10.53 23.37
C GLY A 355 -15.04 -10.07 21.98
N THR A 356 -14.32 -8.94 21.88
CA THR A 356 -13.66 -8.52 20.64
C THR A 356 -12.68 -9.58 20.15
N GLY A 357 -11.85 -10.14 21.04
CA GLY A 357 -10.93 -11.24 20.70
C GLY A 357 -11.64 -12.47 20.13
N CYS A 358 -12.69 -12.97 20.79
CA CYS A 358 -13.50 -14.09 20.32
C CYS A 358 -14.11 -13.80 18.94
N TRP A 359 -14.69 -12.62 18.77
CA TRP A 359 -15.32 -12.21 17.52
C TRP A 359 -14.31 -12.17 16.38
N LEU A 360 -13.11 -11.62 16.62
CA LEU A 360 -12.03 -11.58 15.63
C LEU A 360 -11.53 -13.00 15.27
N LEU A 361 -11.38 -13.91 16.23
CA LEU A 361 -11.04 -15.31 15.95
C LEU A 361 -12.08 -15.97 15.03
N GLY A 362 -13.37 -15.81 15.33
CA GLY A 362 -14.45 -16.33 14.50
C GLY A 362 -14.50 -15.71 13.10
N ALA A 363 -14.40 -14.39 13.03
CA ALA A 363 -14.45 -13.63 11.77
C ALA A 363 -13.27 -13.97 10.84
N THR A 364 -12.05 -13.97 11.37
CA THR A 364 -10.83 -14.19 10.57
C THR A 364 -10.79 -15.60 10.00
N GLU A 365 -11.21 -16.58 10.80
CA GLU A 365 -11.25 -17.98 10.37
C GLU A 365 -12.39 -18.26 9.39
N TYR A 366 -13.55 -17.62 9.60
CA TYR A 366 -14.62 -17.65 8.61
C TYR A 366 -14.23 -16.92 7.31
N ALA A 367 -13.47 -15.82 7.36
CA ALA A 367 -12.94 -15.15 6.17
C ALA A 367 -12.07 -16.10 5.35
N ARG A 368 -11.22 -16.92 6.00
CA ARG A 368 -10.42 -17.96 5.34
C ARG A 368 -11.29 -19.07 4.75
N LEU A 369 -12.38 -19.46 5.39
CA LEU A 369 -13.33 -20.46 4.87
C LEU A 369 -14.17 -19.93 3.69
N ALA A 370 -14.55 -18.66 3.75
CA ALA A 370 -15.34 -17.97 2.72
C ALA A 370 -14.52 -17.67 1.47
N GLN A 371 -13.18 -17.77 1.56
CA GLN A 371 -12.32 -17.77 0.40
C GLN A 371 -12.44 -19.10 -0.36
N PRO A 372 -12.63 -19.08 -1.69
CA PRO A 372 -12.30 -20.22 -2.52
C PRO A 372 -10.89 -20.74 -2.16
N ALA A 373 -10.67 -22.06 -2.09
CA ALA A 373 -9.39 -22.65 -1.67
C ALA A 373 -8.16 -22.09 -2.43
N LEU A 374 -8.38 -21.65 -3.67
CA LEU A 374 -7.35 -21.03 -4.51
C LEU A 374 -7.09 -19.54 -4.20
N ASN A 375 -8.00 -18.83 -3.52
CA ASN A 375 -7.79 -17.45 -3.03
C ASN A 375 -6.88 -17.42 -1.79
N ALA A 376 -6.88 -18.47 -0.97
CA ALA A 376 -5.96 -18.60 0.16
C ALA A 376 -4.47 -18.69 -0.27
N CYS A 377 -4.22 -18.91 -1.56
CA CYS A 377 -2.89 -18.96 -2.17
C CYS A 377 -2.42 -17.60 -2.72
N LEU A 378 -3.23 -16.55 -2.59
CA LEU A 378 -2.99 -15.20 -3.11
C LEU A 378 -2.98 -14.17 -1.97
N PRO A 379 -2.41 -12.97 -2.18
CA PRO A 379 -2.49 -11.93 -1.17
C PRO A 379 -3.92 -11.43 -1.00
N PHE A 380 -4.25 -11.02 0.22
CA PHE A 380 -5.43 -10.19 0.44
C PHE A 380 -5.24 -8.85 -0.27
N VAL A 381 -6.31 -8.36 -0.90
CA VAL A 381 -6.29 -7.03 -1.50
C VAL A 381 -6.55 -6.00 -0.41
N LEU A 382 -5.47 -5.37 0.05
CA LEU A 382 -5.53 -4.33 1.06
C LEU A 382 -6.05 -3.00 0.46
N PRO A 383 -6.72 -2.13 1.23
CA PRO A 383 -7.12 -0.79 0.79
C PRO A 383 -5.96 0.01 0.19
N GLU A 384 -4.78 -0.09 0.80
CA GLU A 384 -3.51 0.54 0.44
C GLU A 384 -2.96 0.04 -0.91
N ALA A 385 -3.53 -1.05 -1.44
CA ALA A 385 -3.25 -1.51 -2.80
C ALA A 385 -3.97 -0.66 -3.86
N ARG A 386 -4.98 0.14 -3.50
CA ARG A 386 -5.56 1.11 -4.44
C ARG A 386 -4.57 2.25 -4.69
N PRO A 387 -4.51 2.81 -5.90
CA PRO A 387 -3.71 4.00 -6.15
C PRO A 387 -4.29 5.23 -5.43
N GLY A 388 -3.42 6.17 -5.09
CA GLY A 388 -3.78 7.50 -4.65
C GLY A 388 -3.67 8.55 -5.77
N THR A 389 -4.09 9.78 -5.48
CA THR A 389 -3.91 10.92 -6.38
C THR A 389 -3.51 12.16 -5.60
N ARG A 390 -2.58 12.95 -6.17
CA ARG A 390 -2.32 14.31 -5.71
C ARG A 390 -3.50 15.20 -6.09
N TRP A 391 -4.23 15.67 -5.08
CA TRP A 391 -5.47 16.43 -5.22
C TRP A 391 -5.23 17.93 -5.08
N TRP A 392 -5.18 18.62 -6.23
CA TRP A 392 -4.80 20.04 -6.28
C TRP A 392 -5.94 20.95 -5.83
N TRP A 393 -5.73 21.64 -4.72
CA TRP A 393 -6.69 22.60 -4.15
C TRP A 393 -6.32 24.03 -4.57
N PHE A 394 -6.85 24.47 -5.71
CA PHE A 394 -6.64 25.83 -6.19
C PHE A 394 -7.28 26.87 -5.27
N GLY A 395 -6.46 27.73 -4.68
CA GLY A 395 -6.87 28.75 -3.73
C GLY A 395 -7.52 28.19 -2.47
N SER A 396 -7.40 26.87 -2.26
CA SER A 396 -8.22 26.09 -1.33
C SER A 396 -9.72 26.40 -1.44
N ALA A 397 -10.19 26.79 -2.63
CA ALA A 397 -11.56 27.26 -2.83
C ALA A 397 -12.54 26.08 -2.97
N VAL A 398 -12.67 25.33 -1.89
CA VAL A 398 -13.47 24.10 -1.77
C VAL A 398 -14.75 24.35 -0.97
N ASP A 399 -15.77 23.54 -1.21
CA ASP A 399 -17.02 23.54 -0.45
C ASP A 399 -17.49 22.10 -0.14
N GLU A 400 -18.32 21.93 0.88
CA GLU A 400 -18.73 20.60 1.37
C GLU A 400 -19.37 19.73 0.28
N THR A 401 -20.18 20.31 -0.60
CA THR A 401 -20.83 19.56 -1.69
C THR A 401 -19.78 19.10 -2.70
N GLY A 402 -18.91 20.02 -3.13
CA GLY A 402 -17.84 19.72 -4.07
C GLY A 402 -16.84 18.70 -3.54
N LEU A 403 -16.46 18.79 -2.26
CA LEU A 403 -15.59 17.82 -1.60
C LEU A 403 -16.18 16.42 -1.67
N LYS A 404 -17.45 16.26 -1.26
CA LYS A 404 -18.15 14.98 -1.32
C LYS A 404 -18.20 14.44 -2.74
N ASP A 405 -18.67 15.25 -3.69
CA ASP A 405 -18.83 14.83 -5.09
C ASP A 405 -17.51 14.37 -5.73
N ASN A 406 -16.39 15.03 -5.39
CA ASN A 406 -15.07 14.65 -5.91
C ASN A 406 -14.57 13.36 -5.25
N ILE A 407 -14.70 13.22 -3.93
CA ILE A 407 -14.31 12.00 -3.21
C ILE A 407 -15.12 10.81 -3.72
N ASP A 408 -16.44 10.95 -3.87
CA ASP A 408 -17.31 9.91 -4.42
C ASP A 408 -16.85 9.50 -5.83
N ALA A 409 -16.52 10.47 -6.70
CA ALA A 409 -16.06 10.19 -8.06
C ALA A 409 -14.70 9.47 -8.09
N LEU A 410 -13.76 9.89 -7.24
CA LEU A 410 -12.44 9.27 -7.10
C LEU A 410 -12.55 7.85 -6.53
N HIS A 411 -13.36 7.65 -5.49
CA HIS A 411 -13.63 6.34 -4.91
C HIS A 411 -14.27 5.41 -5.95
N HIS A 412 -15.28 5.89 -6.69
CA HIS A 412 -16.00 5.08 -7.68
C HIS A 412 -15.10 4.60 -8.83
N VAL A 413 -14.09 5.39 -9.22
CA VAL A 413 -13.10 4.96 -10.23
C VAL A 413 -12.09 3.95 -9.67
N GLY A 414 -11.98 3.82 -8.34
CA GLY A 414 -11.09 2.88 -7.67
C GLY A 414 -9.88 3.51 -6.97
N MET A 415 -9.86 4.83 -6.75
CA MET A 415 -8.83 5.47 -5.92
C MET A 415 -9.01 5.13 -4.44
N GLY A 416 -7.88 4.95 -3.73
CA GLY A 416 -7.83 4.66 -2.30
C GLY A 416 -7.46 5.86 -1.43
N THR A 417 -6.75 6.83 -1.99
CA THR A 417 -6.17 7.92 -1.21
C THR A 417 -6.23 9.24 -1.98
N VAL A 418 -6.52 10.32 -1.27
CA VAL A 418 -6.39 11.69 -1.79
C VAL A 418 -5.32 12.44 -1.00
N GLU A 419 -4.32 12.95 -1.70
CA GLU A 419 -3.32 13.85 -1.10
C GLU A 419 -3.71 15.30 -1.36
N ILE A 420 -4.18 16.00 -0.33
CA ILE A 420 -4.51 17.42 -0.43
C ILE A 420 -3.22 18.22 -0.65
N THR A 421 -3.13 18.91 -1.78
CA THR A 421 -2.05 19.84 -2.07
C THR A 421 -2.59 21.25 -2.31
N PRO A 422 -2.58 22.13 -1.29
CA PRO A 422 -3.05 23.50 -1.39
C PRO A 422 -2.12 24.33 -2.27
N ILE A 423 -2.66 24.97 -3.31
CA ILE A 423 -1.89 25.79 -4.24
C ILE A 423 -2.61 27.10 -4.56
N TYR A 424 -1.95 27.96 -5.34
CA TYR A 424 -2.48 29.23 -5.85
C TYR A 424 -3.90 29.12 -6.44
N GLY A 425 -4.61 30.25 -6.48
CA GLY A 425 -6.02 30.29 -6.88
C GLY A 425 -6.32 30.40 -8.38
N VAL A 426 -7.60 30.63 -8.65
CA VAL A 426 -8.19 30.81 -9.99
C VAL A 426 -8.63 32.26 -10.15
N GLN A 427 -8.38 32.83 -11.34
CA GLN A 427 -8.73 34.20 -11.70
C GLN A 427 -10.24 34.43 -11.55
N GLY A 428 -10.64 35.46 -10.81
CA GLY A 428 -12.05 35.81 -10.59
C GLY A 428 -12.74 34.96 -9.52
N ASN A 429 -12.01 34.11 -8.79
CA ASN A 429 -12.53 33.26 -7.72
C ASN A 429 -12.03 33.67 -6.32
N GLU A 430 -11.39 34.83 -6.18
CA GLU A 430 -10.74 35.34 -4.96
C GLU A 430 -11.67 35.29 -3.74
N ALA A 431 -12.95 35.64 -3.91
CA ALA A 431 -13.92 35.71 -2.83
C ALA A 431 -14.27 34.35 -2.21
N ARG A 432 -13.85 33.24 -2.83
CA ARG A 432 -14.06 31.87 -2.34
C ARG A 432 -12.79 31.21 -1.83
N GLU A 433 -11.65 31.91 -1.91
CA GLU A 433 -10.37 31.36 -1.48
C GLU A 433 -10.30 31.23 0.04
N LEU A 434 -9.72 30.13 0.51
CA LEU A 434 -9.50 29.88 1.93
C LEU A 434 -8.01 30.04 2.22
N SER A 435 -7.67 30.90 3.18
CA SER A 435 -6.28 31.08 3.60
C SER A 435 -5.80 29.80 4.29
N TYR A 436 -4.63 29.30 3.91
CA TYR A 436 -4.05 28.08 4.47
C TYR A 436 -3.99 28.15 6.01
N LEU A 437 -4.46 27.09 6.68
CA LEU A 437 -4.59 26.97 8.14
C LEU A 437 -5.54 27.96 8.83
N SER A 438 -6.35 28.74 8.09
CA SER A 438 -7.43 29.52 8.72
C SER A 438 -8.49 28.59 9.34
N PRO A 439 -9.32 29.08 10.28
CA PRO A 439 -10.41 28.28 10.84
C PRO A 439 -11.33 27.67 9.77
N GLU A 440 -11.60 28.39 8.68
CA GLU A 440 -12.40 27.92 7.55
C GLU A 440 -11.67 26.82 6.76
N TRP A 441 -10.35 26.96 6.56
CA TRP A 441 -9.53 25.93 5.91
C TRP A 441 -9.48 24.65 6.74
N MET A 442 -9.26 24.77 8.05
CA MET A 442 -9.26 23.62 8.97
C MET A 442 -10.63 22.92 8.98
N ARG A 443 -11.73 23.68 8.90
CA ARG A 443 -13.07 23.11 8.75
C ARG A 443 -13.24 22.34 7.45
N ALA A 444 -12.67 22.82 6.33
CA ALA A 444 -12.70 22.10 5.06
C ALA A 444 -11.92 20.78 5.13
N LEU A 445 -10.76 20.76 5.81
CA LEU A 445 -10.02 19.52 6.09
C LEU A 445 -10.85 18.54 6.93
N GLN A 446 -11.45 19.01 8.02
CA GLN A 446 -12.31 18.16 8.88
C GLN A 446 -13.49 17.54 8.12
N ILE A 447 -14.13 18.31 7.22
CA ILE A 447 -15.20 17.81 6.35
C ILE A 447 -14.65 16.74 5.39
N THR A 448 -13.46 16.97 4.83
CA THR A 448 -12.79 16.04 3.91
C THR A 448 -12.51 14.71 4.59
N GLU A 449 -11.87 14.71 5.76
CA GLU A 449 -11.58 13.49 6.52
C GLU A 449 -12.85 12.73 6.92
N ARG A 450 -13.87 13.44 7.40
CA ARG A 450 -15.16 12.83 7.74
C ARG A 450 -15.82 12.18 6.52
N THR A 451 -15.75 12.83 5.37
CA THR A 451 -16.38 12.35 4.13
C THR A 451 -15.63 11.14 3.58
N ALA A 452 -14.30 11.22 3.51
CA ALA A 452 -13.44 10.16 3.03
C ALA A 452 -13.53 8.89 3.91
N ALA A 453 -13.68 9.05 5.23
CA ALA A 453 -13.83 7.94 6.17
C ALA A 453 -15.08 7.07 5.90
N VAL A 454 -16.17 7.63 5.34
CA VAL A 454 -17.37 6.86 4.99
C VAL A 454 -17.07 5.78 3.95
N ASP A 455 -16.23 6.13 2.97
CA ASP A 455 -15.90 5.27 1.82
C ASP A 455 -14.53 4.59 1.95
N SER A 456 -13.92 4.65 3.14
CA SER A 456 -12.57 4.13 3.41
C SER A 456 -11.51 4.69 2.44
N VAL A 457 -11.62 5.99 2.12
CA VAL A 457 -10.61 6.73 1.37
C VAL A 457 -9.68 7.41 2.39
N GLU A 458 -8.38 7.20 2.24
CA GLU A 458 -7.37 7.84 3.07
C GLU A 458 -7.18 9.31 2.65
N VAL A 459 -6.87 10.16 3.62
CA VAL A 459 -6.58 11.57 3.40
C VAL A 459 -5.15 11.85 3.80
N ASP A 460 -4.33 12.18 2.81
CA ASP A 460 -2.97 12.65 2.99
C ASP A 460 -2.94 14.17 2.81
N LEU A 461 -1.91 14.82 3.35
CA LEU A 461 -1.74 16.27 3.28
C LEU A 461 -0.28 16.62 3.01
N ASN A 462 -0.03 17.37 1.94
CA ASN A 462 1.23 18.10 1.82
C ASN A 462 1.40 18.99 3.05
N ASN A 463 2.46 18.79 3.83
CA ASN A 463 2.69 19.48 5.11
C ASN A 463 3.19 20.92 4.89
N GLY A 464 2.37 21.69 4.19
CA GLY A 464 2.63 23.03 3.73
C GLY A 464 1.68 23.39 2.59
N THR A 465 2.11 24.30 1.73
CA THR A 465 1.36 24.75 0.56
C THR A 465 2.30 25.00 -0.59
N GLY A 466 1.96 24.49 -1.77
CA GLY A 466 2.93 24.34 -2.84
C GLY A 466 4.19 23.66 -2.30
N TRP A 467 5.37 24.20 -2.61
CA TRP A 467 6.65 23.66 -2.13
C TRP A 467 7.78 24.69 -2.30
N PRO A 468 8.92 24.58 -1.61
CA PRO A 468 9.17 23.76 -0.41
C PRO A 468 8.51 24.33 0.85
N PHE A 469 8.73 23.69 2.01
CA PHE A 469 8.18 24.14 3.30
C PHE A 469 8.51 25.60 3.60
N GLY A 470 7.48 26.37 3.88
CA GLY A 470 7.58 27.79 4.16
C GLY A 470 6.21 28.43 4.34
N GLY A 471 6.22 29.72 4.64
CA GLY A 471 5.01 30.48 4.90
C GLY A 471 5.31 31.89 5.44
N PRO A 472 4.32 32.79 5.46
CA PRO A 472 4.54 34.17 5.90
C PRO A 472 4.96 34.29 7.37
N TRP A 473 4.71 33.24 8.17
CA TRP A 473 5.16 33.09 9.56
C TRP A 473 6.66 32.82 9.70
N VAL A 474 7.37 32.42 8.64
CA VAL A 474 8.81 32.16 8.70
C VAL A 474 9.54 33.50 8.72
N PRO A 475 10.23 33.88 9.81
CA PRO A 475 10.99 35.12 9.83
C PRO A 475 12.22 35.00 8.90
N ILE A 476 12.69 36.12 8.35
CA ILE A 476 13.89 36.12 7.49
C ILE A 476 15.13 35.54 8.19
N GLY A 477 15.18 35.55 9.53
CA GLY A 477 16.23 34.92 10.33
C GLY A 477 16.21 33.39 10.36
N GLU A 478 15.09 32.77 9.99
CA GLU A 478 14.91 31.31 9.91
C GLU A 478 14.72 30.83 8.47
N ALA A 479 14.76 31.74 7.51
CA ALA A 479 14.71 31.39 6.09
C ALA A 479 15.99 30.67 5.63
N ALA A 480 15.85 29.86 4.58
CA ALA A 480 16.93 29.11 3.95
C ALA A 480 18.20 29.97 3.77
N CYS A 481 19.32 29.43 4.21
CA CYS A 481 20.55 30.18 4.42
C CYS A 481 21.59 29.88 3.33
N LYS A 482 22.40 30.89 3.00
CA LYS A 482 23.50 30.75 2.05
C LYS A 482 24.76 31.48 2.53
N ALA A 483 25.90 31.04 2.03
CA ALA A 483 27.18 31.68 2.23
C ALA A 483 27.88 31.98 0.90
N PHE A 484 28.66 33.06 0.89
CA PHE A 484 29.60 33.39 -0.18
C PHE A 484 30.92 33.90 0.41
N PHE A 485 31.98 33.79 -0.40
CA PHE A 485 33.34 34.08 0.01
C PHE A 485 33.90 35.23 -0.83
N VAL A 486 34.59 36.17 -0.18
CA VAL A 486 35.37 37.21 -0.85
C VAL A 486 36.83 36.87 -0.64
N ASP A 487 37.51 36.52 -1.73
CA ASP A 487 38.91 36.11 -1.75
C ASP A 487 39.78 37.23 -2.33
N THR A 488 40.78 37.69 -1.58
CA THR A 488 41.64 38.80 -1.98
C THR A 488 43.09 38.57 -1.59
N LEU A 489 44.00 39.11 -2.41
CA LEU A 489 45.44 39.12 -2.12
C LEU A 489 45.86 40.50 -1.63
N VAL A 490 46.31 40.57 -0.38
CA VAL A 490 46.77 41.81 0.25
C VAL A 490 48.27 41.74 0.58
N ASN A 491 48.86 42.88 0.91
CA ASN A 491 50.23 42.90 1.43
C ASN A 491 50.29 42.13 2.76
N SER A 492 51.33 41.34 2.97
CA SER A 492 51.60 40.60 4.23
C SER A 492 51.62 41.49 5.48
N LYS A 493 51.90 42.79 5.34
CA LYS A 493 51.87 43.78 6.42
C LYS A 493 50.53 44.52 6.57
N ALA A 494 49.54 44.23 5.73
CA ALA A 494 48.24 44.88 5.79
C ALA A 494 47.49 44.50 7.08
N ASP A 495 46.88 45.49 7.73
CA ASP A 495 46.01 45.28 8.89
C ASP A 495 44.66 44.72 8.43
N ILE A 496 44.47 43.41 8.62
CA ILE A 496 43.28 42.67 8.17
C ILE A 496 42.00 43.26 8.77
N SER A 497 42.06 43.82 9.99
CA SER A 497 40.90 44.39 10.68
C SER A 497 40.33 45.64 9.99
N LYS A 498 41.12 46.28 9.12
CA LYS A 498 40.74 47.49 8.39
C LYS A 498 40.35 47.24 6.94
N LEU A 499 40.38 45.98 6.49
CA LEU A 499 40.00 45.64 5.13
C LEU A 499 38.49 45.82 4.92
N THR A 500 38.14 46.42 3.80
CA THR A 500 36.76 46.47 3.31
C THR A 500 36.59 45.44 2.20
N PHE A 501 35.52 44.64 2.29
CA PHE A 501 35.24 43.58 1.33
C PHE A 501 34.08 43.99 0.43
N PRO A 502 34.19 43.84 -0.90
CA PRO A 502 33.06 44.09 -1.80
C PRO A 502 31.94 43.08 -1.57
N VAL A 503 30.80 43.56 -1.07
CA VAL A 503 29.57 42.79 -0.92
C VAL A 503 28.60 43.17 -2.05
N PRO A 504 28.04 42.20 -2.81
CA PRO A 504 27.08 42.50 -3.86
C PRO A 504 25.89 43.32 -3.33
N ASP A 505 25.41 44.31 -4.10
CA ASP A 505 24.36 45.24 -3.63
C ASP A 505 23.11 44.53 -3.11
N LYS A 506 22.67 43.49 -3.83
CA LYS A 506 21.52 42.66 -3.44
C LYS A 506 21.73 41.95 -2.10
N GLU A 507 22.96 41.77 -1.64
CA GLU A 507 23.30 41.07 -0.39
C GLU A 507 23.52 42.04 0.77
N LYS A 508 23.89 43.31 0.53
CA LYS A 508 24.29 44.28 1.59
C LYS A 508 23.33 44.36 2.78
N LYS A 509 22.02 44.26 2.54
CA LYS A 509 21.00 44.30 3.61
C LYS A 509 21.01 43.06 4.51
N TYR A 510 21.26 41.87 3.95
CA TYR A 510 21.06 40.58 4.61
C TYR A 510 22.36 39.87 4.97
N ALA A 511 23.43 40.08 4.20
CA ALA A 511 24.72 39.48 4.45
C ALA A 511 25.34 40.03 5.73
N ARG A 512 25.97 39.15 6.49
CA ARG A 512 26.77 39.47 7.67
C ARG A 512 28.13 38.82 7.51
N LEU A 513 29.18 39.58 7.79
CA LEU A 513 30.53 39.06 7.85
C LEU A 513 30.60 38.09 9.04
N ALA A 514 30.85 36.80 8.77
CA ALA A 514 30.89 35.77 9.80
C ALA A 514 32.32 35.43 10.21
N ALA A 515 33.27 35.41 9.27
CA ALA A 515 34.68 35.18 9.56
C ALA A 515 35.59 35.82 8.52
N VAL A 516 36.81 36.16 8.94
CA VAL A 516 37.94 36.49 8.06
C VAL A 516 39.11 35.58 8.43
N ARG A 517 39.78 35.02 7.42
CA ARG A 517 40.96 34.17 7.60
C ARG A 517 42.05 34.58 6.63
N SER A 518 43.30 34.51 7.08
CA SER A 518 44.47 34.81 6.28
C SER A 518 45.34 33.57 6.11
N PHE A 519 45.79 33.36 4.88
CA PHE A 519 46.58 32.21 4.47
C PHE A 519 47.89 32.70 3.84
N LYS A 520 48.99 32.01 4.17
CA LYS A 520 50.29 32.28 3.58
C LYS A 520 50.25 31.93 2.09
N THR A 521 50.92 32.72 1.28
CA THR A 521 51.09 32.43 -0.15
C THR A 521 52.57 32.11 -0.44
N ALA A 522 52.86 31.67 -1.68
CA ALA A 522 54.23 31.46 -2.12
C ALA A 522 55.06 32.77 -2.15
N ASP A 523 54.41 33.92 -2.38
CA ASP A 523 55.04 35.22 -2.24
C ASP A 523 54.98 35.67 -0.77
N LYS A 524 56.12 35.63 -0.08
CA LYS A 524 56.27 36.06 1.32
C LYS A 524 55.83 37.50 1.59
N HIS A 525 55.69 38.34 0.56
CA HIS A 525 55.23 39.73 0.69
C HIS A 525 53.70 39.86 0.56
N ARG A 526 53.00 38.79 0.18
CA ARG A 526 51.56 38.73 0.03
C ARG A 526 50.96 37.74 1.03
N GLN A 527 49.70 37.97 1.37
CA GLN A 527 48.87 37.01 2.08
C GLN A 527 47.50 36.97 1.42
N ARG A 528 46.89 35.78 1.36
CA ARG A 528 45.54 35.59 0.87
C ARG A 528 44.58 35.78 2.03
N VAL A 529 43.58 36.63 1.87
CA VAL A 529 42.56 36.91 2.88
C VAL A 529 41.21 36.51 2.31
N ILE A 530 40.53 35.61 3.00
CA ILE A 530 39.20 35.12 2.63
C ILE A 530 38.22 35.58 3.70
N ALA A 531 37.20 36.32 3.27
CA ALA A 531 36.08 36.72 4.11
C ALA A 531 34.84 35.88 3.79
N LEU A 532 34.31 35.20 4.81
CA LEU A 532 33.05 34.45 4.75
C LEU A 532 31.89 35.38 5.13
N PHE A 533 30.92 35.49 4.23
CA PHE A 533 29.65 36.17 4.46
C PHE A 533 28.50 35.16 4.51
N VAL A 534 27.65 35.29 5.53
CA VAL A 534 26.42 34.50 5.68
C VAL A 534 25.23 35.39 5.36
N SER A 535 24.31 34.90 4.53
CA SER A 535 23.12 35.59 4.03
C SER A 535 21.93 34.62 3.97
N ARG A 536 20.82 35.07 3.37
CA ARG A 536 19.60 34.28 3.14
C ARG A 536 19.34 34.11 1.65
N THR A 537 18.82 32.97 1.24
CA THR A 537 18.44 32.73 -0.16
C THR A 537 17.33 33.70 -0.59
N ARG A 538 16.40 33.98 0.35
CA ARG A 538 15.15 34.72 0.13
C ARG A 538 14.26 34.02 -0.89
N GLN A 539 14.37 32.70 -0.96
CA GLN A 539 13.46 31.90 -1.76
C GLN A 539 12.06 32.02 -1.15
N ARG A 540 11.08 32.28 -2.03
CA ARG A 540 9.66 32.25 -1.68
C ARG A 540 9.12 30.86 -1.97
N VAL A 541 8.13 30.45 -1.18
CA VAL A 541 7.36 29.22 -1.46
C VAL A 541 6.79 29.29 -2.88
N LYS A 542 7.01 28.24 -3.68
CA LYS A 542 6.50 28.14 -5.05
C LYS A 542 5.04 27.71 -4.99
N ARG A 543 4.22 28.29 -5.87
CA ARG A 543 2.81 27.88 -6.07
C ARG A 543 1.93 27.95 -4.82
N ALA A 544 2.33 28.74 -3.81
CA ALA A 544 1.62 28.86 -2.55
C ALA A 544 0.13 29.20 -2.74
N ALA A 545 -0.71 28.57 -1.94
CA ALA A 545 -2.09 28.95 -1.73
C ALA A 545 -2.15 30.29 -0.97
N PRO A 546 -3.30 30.98 -1.02
CA PRO A 546 -3.57 32.16 -0.21
C PRO A 546 -3.22 31.92 1.27
N GLY A 547 -2.53 32.87 1.89
CA GLY A 547 -2.05 32.76 3.27
C GLY A 547 -0.76 31.96 3.42
N GLY A 548 -0.29 31.29 2.37
CA GLY A 548 0.94 30.50 2.32
C GLY A 548 2.16 31.24 1.78
N GLU A 549 2.02 32.50 1.34
CA GLU A 549 3.05 33.20 0.61
C GLU A 549 4.20 33.69 1.52
N GLY A 550 5.27 32.91 1.58
CA GLY A 550 6.29 33.05 2.60
C GLY A 550 7.73 32.84 2.18
N TRP A 551 8.64 32.95 3.15
CA TRP A 551 10.01 32.48 2.98
C TRP A 551 10.06 30.95 3.19
N VAL A 552 10.91 30.29 2.40
CA VAL A 552 11.25 28.88 2.61
C VAL A 552 12.13 28.75 3.85
N ILE A 553 11.83 27.78 4.72
CA ILE A 553 12.57 27.56 5.98
C ILE A 553 14.01 27.08 5.73
N ASP A 554 14.89 27.34 6.68
CA ASP A 554 16.21 26.71 6.76
C ASP A 554 16.08 25.25 7.23
N HIS A 555 16.04 24.33 6.28
CA HIS A 555 15.90 22.89 6.56
C HIS A 555 17.15 22.32 7.27
N PHE A 556 18.27 23.04 7.31
CA PHE A 556 19.44 22.63 8.07
C PHE A 556 19.41 23.11 9.52
N ASP A 557 18.45 23.94 9.92
CA ASP A 557 18.34 24.45 11.29
C ASP A 557 17.16 23.82 12.05
N SER A 558 17.48 23.11 13.14
CA SER A 558 16.50 22.36 13.94
C SER A 558 15.45 23.24 14.64
N LEU A 559 15.74 24.53 14.88
CA LEU A 559 14.79 25.45 15.51
C LEU A 559 13.83 26.01 14.46
N ALA A 560 14.33 26.35 13.27
CA ALA A 560 13.48 26.77 12.16
C ALA A 560 12.45 25.69 11.80
N VAL A 561 12.87 24.42 11.74
CA VAL A 561 11.96 23.28 11.50
C VAL A 561 10.98 23.12 12.66
N ALA A 562 11.43 23.14 13.91
CA ALA A 562 10.53 23.04 15.07
C ALA A 562 9.48 24.15 15.12
N HIS A 563 9.87 25.41 14.86
CA HIS A 563 8.92 26.53 14.85
C HIS A 563 7.91 26.41 13.70
N TYR A 564 8.33 25.92 12.53
CA TYR A 564 7.43 25.63 11.42
C TYR A 564 6.37 24.59 11.81
N LEU A 565 6.80 23.45 12.36
CA LEU A 565 5.90 22.37 12.79
C LEU A 565 4.97 22.81 13.93
N GLN A 566 5.48 23.59 14.88
CA GLN A 566 4.68 24.17 15.97
C GLN A 566 3.57 25.09 15.46
N HIS A 567 3.80 25.80 14.35
CA HIS A 567 2.77 26.62 13.73
C HIS A 567 1.65 25.75 13.15
N ILE A 568 2.00 24.66 12.47
CA ILE A 568 1.03 23.68 11.96
C ILE A 568 0.22 23.09 13.12
N ASP A 569 0.88 22.62 14.19
CA ASP A 569 0.22 22.06 15.39
C ASP A 569 -0.75 23.03 16.04
N SER A 570 -0.41 24.32 16.05
CA SER A 570 -1.28 25.34 16.65
C SER A 570 -2.63 25.40 15.93
N ALA A 571 -2.66 25.20 14.61
CA ALA A 571 -3.89 25.19 13.82
C ALA A 571 -4.74 23.92 14.09
N PHE A 572 -4.11 22.74 14.14
CA PHE A 572 -4.80 21.49 14.48
C PHE A 572 -5.35 21.52 15.91
N THR A 573 -4.55 21.96 16.88
CA THR A 573 -4.95 22.08 18.29
C THR A 573 -6.11 23.05 18.47
N ALA A 574 -6.05 24.24 17.86
CA ALA A 574 -7.10 25.26 18.01
C ALA A 574 -8.43 24.81 17.38
N SER A 575 -8.38 24.08 16.27
CA SER A 575 -9.58 23.66 15.53
C SER A 575 -10.14 22.31 15.98
N HIS A 576 -9.39 21.50 16.72
CA HIS A 576 -9.71 20.10 17.02
C HIS A 576 -9.93 19.26 15.76
N THR A 577 -9.30 19.64 14.65
CA THR A 577 -9.29 18.86 13.41
C THR A 577 -8.37 17.64 13.65
N PRO A 578 -8.79 16.41 13.27
CA PRO A 578 -7.88 15.28 13.31
C PRO A 578 -6.67 15.50 12.38
N TYR A 579 -5.57 14.82 12.69
CA TYR A 579 -4.40 14.82 11.83
C TYR A 579 -4.64 13.84 10.65
N PRO A 580 -4.07 14.15 9.45
CA PRO A 580 -4.22 13.31 8.27
C PRO A 580 -3.58 11.93 8.48
N HIS A 581 -3.91 10.98 7.60
CA HIS A 581 -3.28 9.66 7.61
C HIS A 581 -1.77 9.75 7.35
N THR A 582 -1.37 10.52 6.33
CA THR A 582 0.03 10.76 5.99
C THR A 582 0.29 12.25 5.75
N PHE A 583 1.41 12.74 6.29
CA PHE A 583 2.00 14.00 5.86
C PHE A 583 2.97 13.78 4.71
N PHE A 584 2.88 14.63 3.69
CA PHE A 584 3.72 14.57 2.51
C PHE A 584 4.69 15.76 2.40
N ASN A 585 5.86 15.51 1.81
CA ASN A 585 6.77 16.53 1.33
C ASN A 585 7.20 16.22 -0.11
N ASP A 586 6.97 17.19 -0.99
CA ASP A 586 7.41 17.19 -2.38
C ASP A 586 8.95 17.22 -2.48
N SER A 587 9.46 16.98 -3.67
CA SER A 587 10.88 17.02 -4.03
C SER A 587 11.59 18.25 -3.45
N TYR A 588 12.82 18.04 -2.97
CA TYR A 588 13.59 19.10 -2.32
C TYR A 588 14.04 20.13 -3.35
N GLU A 589 13.32 21.26 -3.42
CA GLU A 589 13.59 22.38 -4.33
C GLU A 589 14.08 23.64 -3.60
N VAL A 590 14.95 23.50 -2.60
CA VAL A 590 15.50 24.64 -1.83
C VAL A 590 16.76 25.20 -2.50
N TYR A 591 16.59 26.16 -3.39
CA TYR A 591 17.63 26.66 -4.28
C TYR A 591 18.66 27.56 -3.57
N GLY A 592 19.94 27.26 -3.81
CA GLY A 592 21.07 28.06 -3.33
C GLY A 592 21.28 28.01 -1.82
N ALA A 593 20.57 27.13 -1.10
CA ALA A 593 20.75 26.91 0.32
C ALA A 593 22.00 26.06 0.57
N ASN A 594 23.14 26.72 0.75
CA ASN A 594 24.43 26.08 0.98
C ASN A 594 24.98 26.39 2.38
N TRP A 595 24.19 26.90 3.31
CA TRP A 595 24.71 27.22 4.64
C TRP A 595 23.61 27.16 5.69
N THR A 596 24.01 27.19 6.96
CA THR A 596 23.16 27.48 8.11
C THR A 596 24.01 28.12 9.20
N PRO A 597 23.47 28.99 10.09
CA PRO A 597 24.28 29.71 11.07
C PRO A 597 25.19 28.81 11.95
N ARG A 598 24.74 27.59 12.25
CA ARG A 598 25.49 26.61 13.07
C ARG A 598 26.42 25.69 12.27
N LEU A 599 26.61 25.94 10.97
CA LEU A 599 27.37 25.03 10.10
C LEU A 599 28.82 24.84 10.55
N LEU A 600 29.51 25.90 10.97
CA LEU A 600 30.91 25.79 11.41
C LEU A 600 31.05 24.93 12.68
N GLU A 601 30.12 25.08 13.62
CA GLU A 601 30.07 24.26 14.83
C GLU A 601 29.77 22.79 14.49
N ALA A 602 28.76 22.57 13.64
CA ALA A 602 28.36 21.24 13.20
C ALA A 602 29.48 20.55 12.40
N PHE A 603 30.19 21.28 11.54
CA PHE A 603 31.32 20.78 10.79
C PHE A 603 32.43 20.33 11.75
N ARG A 604 32.84 21.19 12.69
CA ARG A 604 33.91 20.89 13.64
C ARG A 604 33.58 19.67 14.50
N SER A 605 32.35 19.58 15.02
CA SER A 605 31.95 18.46 15.88
C SER A 605 31.86 17.13 15.11
N ARG A 606 31.47 17.15 13.84
CA ARG A 606 31.23 15.95 13.04
C ARG A 606 32.42 15.48 12.20
N ARG A 607 33.29 16.39 11.78
CA ARG A 607 34.45 16.11 10.90
C ARG A 607 35.78 16.13 11.65
N GLY A 608 35.82 16.68 12.87
CA GLY A 608 36.99 16.64 13.76
C GLY A 608 38.04 17.72 13.51
N TYR A 609 37.76 18.72 12.65
CA TYR A 609 38.63 19.88 12.42
C TYR A 609 37.82 21.14 12.08
N ASP A 610 38.42 22.33 12.20
CA ASP A 610 37.75 23.60 11.90
C ASP A 610 37.80 23.90 10.38
N LEU A 611 36.63 24.09 9.76
CA LEU A 611 36.54 24.47 8.35
C LEU A 611 37.25 25.80 8.07
N LEU A 612 37.27 26.72 9.04
CA LEU A 612 37.92 28.02 8.87
C LEU A 612 39.45 27.90 8.73
N ASP A 613 40.06 26.86 9.30
CA ASP A 613 41.49 26.61 9.18
C ASP A 613 41.87 26.02 7.81
N SER A 614 40.88 25.49 7.07
CA SER A 614 41.02 24.97 5.71
C SER A 614 40.20 25.75 4.68
N LEU A 615 39.88 27.02 4.98
CA LEU A 615 38.97 27.81 4.14
C LEU A 615 39.55 28.11 2.76
N ASP A 616 40.87 28.28 2.65
CA ASP A 616 41.58 28.42 1.37
C ASP A 616 41.42 27.17 0.51
N ARG A 617 41.64 25.99 1.08
CA ARG A 617 41.43 24.70 0.42
C ARG A 617 39.97 24.49 0.03
N PHE A 618 39.02 24.84 0.89
CA PHE A 618 37.59 24.76 0.56
C PHE A 618 37.22 25.65 -0.63
N VAL A 619 37.66 26.91 -0.63
CA VAL A 619 37.40 27.87 -1.72
C VAL A 619 38.10 27.45 -3.01
N ASP A 620 39.26 26.82 -2.93
CA ASP A 620 40.00 26.27 -4.08
C ASP A 620 39.38 24.98 -4.64
N GLY A 621 38.41 24.39 -3.93
CA GLY A 621 37.75 23.16 -4.34
C GLY A 621 38.55 21.90 -4.03
N ASP A 622 39.28 21.88 -2.91
CA ASP A 622 39.90 20.66 -2.38
C ASP A 622 38.83 19.57 -2.17
N ALA A 623 39.01 18.44 -2.85
CA ALA A 623 38.00 17.41 -2.94
C ALA A 623 37.60 16.84 -1.58
N GLN A 624 38.55 16.68 -0.65
CA GLN A 624 38.24 16.13 0.66
C GLN A 624 37.49 17.15 1.52
N VAL A 625 37.96 18.41 1.56
CA VAL A 625 37.31 19.46 2.37
C VAL A 625 35.90 19.74 1.87
N VAL A 626 35.67 19.76 0.55
CA VAL A 626 34.33 19.94 -0.03
C VAL A 626 33.43 18.73 0.25
N CYS A 627 33.96 17.50 0.18
CA CYS A 627 33.23 16.30 0.55
C CYS A 627 32.77 16.34 2.02
N ASP A 628 33.67 16.67 2.95
CA ASP A 628 33.37 16.75 4.39
C ASP A 628 32.30 17.81 4.69
N TYR A 629 32.34 18.93 3.95
CA TYR A 629 31.34 20.00 4.05
C TYR A 629 29.98 19.54 3.52
N ARG A 630 29.93 18.85 2.38
CA ARG A 630 28.68 18.31 1.81
C ARG A 630 28.11 17.20 2.68
N GLU A 631 28.94 16.34 3.25
CA GLU A 631 28.53 15.35 4.24
C GLU A 631 27.96 16.03 5.50
N THR A 632 28.50 17.19 5.90
CA THR A 632 27.93 17.99 7.00
C THR A 632 26.55 18.53 6.66
N LEU A 633 26.33 19.03 5.44
CA LEU A 633 24.99 19.44 4.98
C LEU A 633 24.02 18.25 4.95
N SER A 634 24.48 17.08 4.47
CA SER A 634 23.71 15.84 4.46
C SER A 634 23.27 15.44 5.87
N ASP A 635 24.20 15.47 6.83
CA ASP A 635 23.92 15.17 8.24
C ASP A 635 22.92 16.14 8.87
N LEU A 636 23.06 17.43 8.58
CA LEU A 636 22.15 18.46 9.09
C LEU A 636 20.73 18.26 8.55
N LEU A 637 20.58 18.00 7.25
CA LEU A 637 19.26 17.75 6.67
C LEU A 637 18.62 16.48 7.22
N TYR A 638 19.41 15.41 7.36
CA TYR A 638 18.96 14.14 7.94
C TYR A 638 18.42 14.33 9.37
N HIS A 639 19.19 14.96 10.25
CA HIS A 639 18.83 15.07 11.66
C HIS A 639 17.84 16.20 11.95
N ASN A 640 18.05 17.37 11.38
CA ASN A 640 17.32 18.58 11.76
C ASN A 640 16.00 18.72 11.01
N PHE A 641 15.86 18.11 9.83
CA PHE A 641 14.61 18.14 9.07
C PHE A 641 13.94 16.78 9.04
N THR A 642 14.49 15.80 8.33
CA THR A 642 13.77 14.56 8.03
C THR A 642 13.43 13.77 9.29
N GLN A 643 14.42 13.54 10.18
CA GLN A 643 14.18 12.81 11.43
C GLN A 643 13.24 13.57 12.39
N GLN A 644 13.40 14.90 12.49
CA GLN A 644 12.56 15.72 13.37
C GLN A 644 11.10 15.76 12.88
N TRP A 645 10.89 15.91 11.57
CA TRP A 645 9.56 15.91 10.97
C TRP A 645 8.87 14.55 11.09
N THR A 646 9.58 13.45 10.85
CA THR A 646 9.04 12.10 11.07
C THR A 646 8.64 11.87 12.52
N ALA A 647 9.51 12.22 13.48
CA ALA A 647 9.18 12.09 14.90
C ALA A 647 7.96 12.93 15.31
N TRP A 648 7.84 14.13 14.75
CA TRP A 648 6.68 14.99 14.96
C TRP A 648 5.38 14.40 14.39
N ALA A 649 5.40 13.86 13.16
CA ALA A 649 4.21 13.23 12.60
C ALA A 649 3.77 12.00 13.42
N HIS A 650 4.74 11.16 13.82
CA HIS A 650 4.49 9.98 14.66
C HIS A 650 3.89 10.34 16.03
N SER A 651 4.28 11.48 16.64
CA SER A 651 3.66 11.91 17.90
C SER A 651 2.18 12.25 17.77
N HIS A 652 1.68 12.43 16.55
CA HIS A 652 0.29 12.70 16.23
C HIS A 652 -0.43 11.50 15.59
N GLY A 653 0.23 10.33 15.50
CA GLY A 653 -0.33 9.13 14.88
C GLY A 653 -0.40 9.18 13.35
N ALA A 654 0.29 10.12 12.71
CA ALA A 654 0.37 10.26 11.26
C ALA A 654 1.67 9.67 10.71
N LEU A 655 1.63 9.17 9.47
CA LEU A 655 2.80 8.70 8.73
C LEU A 655 3.48 9.85 7.98
N VAL A 656 4.71 9.61 7.50
CA VAL A 656 5.42 10.52 6.59
C VAL A 656 5.72 9.86 5.26
N ARG A 657 5.34 10.55 4.18
CA ARG A 657 5.79 10.28 2.82
C ARG A 657 6.68 11.41 2.30
N ASN A 658 7.81 11.06 1.69
CA ASN A 658 8.81 12.08 1.30
C ASN A 658 9.44 11.77 -0.05
N GLN A 659 9.49 12.77 -0.92
CA GLN A 659 10.36 12.82 -2.09
C GLN A 659 11.71 13.46 -1.72
N ALA A 660 12.70 12.63 -1.37
CA ALA A 660 14.00 13.12 -0.91
C ALA A 660 14.91 13.65 -2.03
N HIS A 661 14.66 13.29 -3.29
CA HIS A 661 15.45 13.75 -4.42
C HIS A 661 15.34 15.27 -4.60
N GLY A 662 16.33 15.85 -5.28
CA GLY A 662 16.59 17.29 -5.29
C GLY A 662 17.41 17.77 -4.09
N SER A 663 17.56 16.97 -3.03
CA SER A 663 18.33 17.36 -1.83
C SER A 663 19.84 17.21 -2.01
N PRO A 664 20.66 17.92 -1.21
CA PRO A 664 22.11 17.73 -1.22
C PRO A 664 22.60 16.53 -0.39
N ALA A 665 21.67 15.82 0.25
CA ALA A 665 21.99 14.74 1.17
C ALA A 665 22.07 13.37 0.48
N ASN A 666 22.56 12.38 1.21
CA ASN A 666 22.42 10.99 0.78
C ASN A 666 20.94 10.59 0.71
N LEU A 667 20.43 10.37 -0.51
CA LEU A 667 19.02 10.07 -0.75
C LEU A 667 18.54 8.79 -0.05
N ILE A 668 19.39 7.76 0.03
CA ILE A 668 19.04 6.48 0.67
C ILE A 668 18.85 6.65 2.18
N ASP A 669 19.63 7.52 2.81
CA ASP A 669 19.47 7.83 4.24
C ASP A 669 18.16 8.62 4.49
N LEU A 670 17.87 9.62 3.67
CA LEU A 670 16.63 10.41 3.82
C LEU A 670 15.38 9.58 3.57
N TYR A 671 15.34 8.82 2.48
CA TYR A 671 14.26 7.87 2.20
C TYR A 671 14.17 6.81 3.31
N GLY A 672 15.32 6.32 3.80
CA GLY A 672 15.41 5.37 4.90
C GLY A 672 14.86 5.89 6.24
N THR A 673 14.61 7.20 6.38
CA THR A 673 14.13 7.79 7.64
C THR A 673 12.61 7.91 7.74
N VAL A 674 11.88 8.01 6.63
CA VAL A 674 10.42 8.25 6.60
C VAL A 674 9.59 6.97 6.45
N ASP A 675 8.30 6.95 6.74
CA ASP A 675 7.49 5.71 6.62
C ASP A 675 7.33 5.22 5.18
N ILE A 676 7.15 6.15 4.24
CA ILE A 676 6.91 5.86 2.82
C ILE A 676 7.90 6.67 1.95
N PRO A 677 8.99 6.05 1.45
CA PRO A 677 9.83 6.66 0.44
C PRO A 677 9.05 6.91 -0.86
N GLU A 678 9.16 8.10 -1.45
CA GLU A 678 8.51 8.41 -2.73
C GLU A 678 9.53 8.81 -3.82
N ILE A 679 9.46 8.12 -4.96
CA ILE A 679 10.20 8.49 -6.18
C ILE A 679 9.30 9.26 -7.15
N GLU A 680 9.79 9.61 -8.33
CA GLU A 680 9.01 10.29 -9.37
C GLU A 680 9.17 9.56 -10.70
N GLY A 681 8.07 9.41 -11.44
CA GLY A 681 8.06 9.00 -12.83
C GLY A 681 7.93 10.21 -13.75
N PHE A 682 9.01 10.53 -14.48
CA PHE A 682 9.09 11.77 -15.27
C PHE A 682 9.42 11.52 -16.74
N GLY A 683 8.48 11.81 -17.63
CA GLY A 683 8.62 11.59 -19.08
C GLY A 683 8.16 10.20 -19.55
N LEU A 684 8.39 9.89 -20.83
CA LEU A 684 7.93 8.65 -21.47
C LEU A 684 9.10 7.78 -21.91
N SER A 685 8.99 6.48 -21.68
CA SER A 685 9.92 5.47 -22.19
C SER A 685 9.46 4.95 -23.56
N ASP A 686 10.38 4.82 -24.53
CA ASP A 686 10.10 4.10 -25.78
C ASP A 686 10.61 2.66 -25.69
N PHE A 687 9.73 1.73 -25.32
CA PHE A 687 10.02 0.30 -25.28
C PHE A 687 9.83 -0.41 -26.62
N GLY A 688 9.40 0.31 -27.68
CA GLY A 688 9.09 -0.30 -28.97
C GLY A 688 7.84 -1.19 -28.98
N ILE A 689 6.90 -0.99 -28.05
CA ILE A 689 5.71 -1.85 -27.93
C ILE A 689 4.86 -1.83 -29.21
N LYS A 690 4.56 -3.02 -29.75
CA LYS A 690 3.74 -3.17 -30.96
C LYS A 690 2.33 -2.62 -30.74
N GLY A 691 1.86 -1.80 -31.68
CA GLY A 691 0.51 -1.22 -31.66
C GLY A 691 0.31 -0.04 -30.70
N LEU A 692 1.30 0.31 -29.87
CA LEU A 692 1.19 1.47 -28.98
C LEU A 692 1.25 2.78 -29.77
N ARG A 693 0.41 3.77 -29.39
CA ARG A 693 0.44 5.10 -29.99
C ARG A 693 1.80 5.75 -29.76
N ARG A 694 2.36 6.32 -30.84
CA ARG A 694 3.48 7.25 -30.77
C ARG A 694 3.00 8.65 -31.13
N ASP A 695 3.52 9.62 -30.38
CA ASP A 695 3.20 11.04 -30.51
C ASP A 695 4.48 11.86 -30.70
N PRO A 696 5.09 11.83 -31.90
CA PRO A 696 6.29 12.61 -32.18
C PRO A 696 6.06 14.10 -31.90
N GLY A 697 6.96 14.73 -31.15
CA GLY A 697 6.87 16.14 -30.77
C GLY A 697 5.97 16.44 -29.55
N PHE A 698 5.21 15.46 -29.04
CA PHE A 698 4.36 15.61 -27.85
C PHE A 698 4.75 14.67 -26.71
N THR A 699 6.04 14.35 -26.63
CA THR A 699 6.66 13.49 -25.61
C THR A 699 8.00 14.09 -25.19
N ARG A 700 8.50 13.68 -24.03
CA ARG A 700 9.84 14.04 -23.54
C ARG A 700 10.60 12.79 -23.06
N PRO A 701 11.95 12.81 -23.06
CA PRO A 701 12.73 11.69 -22.56
C PRO A 701 12.35 11.33 -21.13
N ASN A 702 12.31 10.03 -20.83
CA ASN A 702 12.18 9.55 -19.46
C ASN A 702 13.48 9.84 -18.67
N PHE A 703 13.38 10.56 -17.56
CA PHE A 703 14.48 10.81 -16.61
C PHE A 703 14.45 9.87 -15.40
N SER A 704 13.42 9.02 -15.31
CA SER A 704 13.20 8.03 -14.26
C SER A 704 13.46 6.62 -14.79
N ASP A 705 14.69 6.35 -15.26
CA ASP A 705 15.08 4.99 -15.64
C ASP A 705 15.19 4.08 -14.40
N MET A 706 15.44 2.78 -14.61
CA MET A 706 15.59 1.81 -13.50
C MET A 706 16.59 2.28 -12.44
N SER A 707 17.67 2.96 -12.83
CA SER A 707 18.70 3.38 -11.88
C SER A 707 18.19 4.47 -10.93
N MET A 708 17.29 5.34 -11.40
CA MET A 708 16.64 6.36 -10.58
C MET A 708 15.48 5.78 -9.77
N LEU A 709 14.61 4.98 -10.40
CA LEU A 709 13.41 4.42 -9.76
C LEU A 709 13.73 3.57 -8.52
N LYS A 710 14.91 2.96 -8.49
CA LYS A 710 15.36 2.12 -7.38
C LYS A 710 15.78 2.88 -6.11
N TYR A 711 16.00 4.19 -6.15
CA TYR A 711 16.44 4.90 -4.93
C TYR A 711 15.43 4.76 -3.78
N ALA A 712 14.13 4.95 -4.06
CA ALA A 712 13.11 4.86 -3.02
C ALA A 712 12.85 3.40 -2.61
N SER A 713 12.74 2.48 -3.57
CA SER A 713 12.46 1.06 -3.27
C SER A 713 13.60 0.39 -2.53
N SER A 714 14.85 0.69 -2.89
CA SER A 714 16.01 0.19 -2.16
C SER A 714 16.03 0.68 -0.73
N ALA A 715 15.76 1.97 -0.49
CA ALA A 715 15.66 2.49 0.87
C ALA A 715 14.54 1.80 1.66
N ALA A 716 13.39 1.53 1.04
CA ALA A 716 12.31 0.77 1.69
C ALA A 716 12.74 -0.66 2.01
N HIS A 717 13.31 -1.40 1.05
CA HIS A 717 13.73 -2.79 1.22
C HIS A 717 14.80 -2.96 2.29
N VAL A 718 15.85 -2.12 2.30
CA VAL A 718 16.94 -2.24 3.28
C VAL A 718 16.50 -1.84 4.69
N THR A 719 15.43 -1.05 4.83
CA THR A 719 14.85 -0.62 6.11
C THR A 719 13.56 -1.34 6.50
N GLY A 720 13.13 -2.35 5.73
CA GLY A 720 11.98 -3.21 6.05
C GLY A 720 10.62 -2.53 5.91
N LYS A 721 10.52 -1.50 5.07
CA LYS A 721 9.26 -0.78 4.87
C LYS A 721 8.38 -1.48 3.84
N PRO A 722 7.07 -1.57 4.09
CA PRO A 722 6.15 -2.28 3.20
C PRO A 722 5.84 -1.48 1.92
N PHE A 723 5.94 -0.15 1.97
CA PHE A 723 5.50 0.73 0.89
C PHE A 723 6.64 1.53 0.29
N THR A 724 6.64 1.60 -1.05
CA THR A 724 7.41 2.54 -1.85
C THR A 724 6.46 3.24 -2.81
N SER A 725 6.37 4.56 -2.67
CA SER A 725 5.48 5.39 -3.47
C SER A 725 6.16 5.95 -4.72
N SER A 726 5.35 6.46 -5.64
CA SER A 726 5.82 7.31 -6.72
C SER A 726 4.83 8.43 -7.01
N GLU A 727 5.34 9.62 -7.26
CA GLU A 727 4.64 10.60 -8.09
C GLU A 727 4.58 10.07 -9.53
N THR A 728 3.41 9.60 -9.92
CA THR A 728 3.20 8.80 -11.13
C THR A 728 2.75 9.68 -12.29
N PHE A 729 3.52 9.63 -13.38
CA PHE A 729 3.23 10.20 -14.71
C PHE A 729 3.44 11.71 -14.89
N THR A 730 4.33 12.31 -14.13
CA THR A 730 4.72 13.71 -14.36
C THR A 730 5.28 13.86 -15.76
N TRP A 731 4.59 14.64 -16.60
CA TRP A 731 4.96 14.86 -17.99
C TRP A 731 5.07 13.60 -18.87
N LEU A 732 4.23 12.57 -18.63
CA LEU A 732 4.23 11.35 -19.46
C LEU A 732 3.99 11.68 -20.95
N THR A 733 2.99 12.51 -21.25
CA THR A 733 2.80 13.11 -22.59
C THR A 733 2.26 14.53 -22.43
N GLU A 734 1.82 15.19 -23.51
CA GLU A 734 1.02 16.42 -23.37
C GLU A 734 -0.30 16.21 -22.61
N HIS A 735 -0.79 17.28 -21.96
CA HIS A 735 -1.83 17.29 -20.92
C HIS A 735 -3.11 16.51 -21.24
N PHE A 736 -3.60 16.62 -22.48
CA PHE A 736 -4.85 15.99 -22.95
C PHE A 736 -4.61 14.87 -23.96
N ARG A 737 -3.35 14.43 -24.11
CA ARG A 737 -2.91 13.46 -25.12
C ARG A 737 -2.47 12.13 -24.51
N THR A 738 -2.60 11.94 -23.21
CA THR A 738 -2.23 10.69 -22.53
C THR A 738 -3.36 9.66 -22.59
N SER A 739 -3.08 8.47 -23.13
CA SER A 739 -4.01 7.34 -23.10
C SER A 739 -3.68 6.33 -21.99
N LEU A 740 -4.69 5.57 -21.55
CA LEU A 740 -4.50 4.46 -20.59
C LEU A 740 -3.50 3.42 -21.12
N SER A 741 -3.48 3.20 -22.44
CA SER A 741 -2.53 2.29 -23.10
C SER A 741 -1.07 2.77 -23.02
N GLN A 742 -0.83 4.09 -23.03
CA GLN A 742 0.52 4.67 -22.86
C GLN A 742 0.97 4.70 -21.39
N MET A 743 0.02 4.72 -20.45
CA MET A 743 0.31 4.66 -19.01
C MET A 743 0.88 3.30 -18.60
N LYS A 744 0.36 2.20 -19.14
CA LYS A 744 0.69 0.84 -18.67
C LYS A 744 2.19 0.48 -18.73
N PRO A 745 2.94 0.71 -19.83
CA PRO A 745 4.35 0.28 -19.88
C PRO A 745 5.24 0.98 -18.86
N ASP A 746 5.06 2.29 -18.62
CA ASP A 746 5.83 3.01 -17.61
C ASP A 746 5.39 2.64 -16.17
N LEU A 747 4.12 2.30 -15.93
CA LEU A 747 3.70 1.65 -14.67
C LEU A 747 4.43 0.33 -14.45
N ASP A 748 4.51 -0.51 -15.48
CA ASP A 748 5.16 -1.81 -15.40
C ASP A 748 6.67 -1.67 -15.14
N LEU A 749 7.30 -0.63 -15.71
CA LEU A 749 8.68 -0.29 -15.37
C LEU A 749 8.81 0.04 -13.88
N MET A 750 7.97 0.92 -13.35
CA MET A 750 7.98 1.31 -11.93
C MET A 750 7.73 0.10 -10.99
N PHE A 751 6.73 -0.73 -11.29
CA PHE A 751 6.47 -1.97 -10.57
C PHE A 751 7.67 -2.91 -10.58
N SER A 752 8.30 -3.11 -11.73
CA SER A 752 9.52 -3.93 -11.85
C SER A 752 10.74 -3.36 -11.14
N CYS A 753 10.68 -2.10 -10.69
CA CYS A 753 11.73 -1.45 -9.90
C CYS A 753 11.40 -1.39 -8.40
N GLY A 754 10.27 -1.95 -7.96
CA GLY A 754 9.87 -2.05 -6.55
C GLY A 754 8.92 -0.98 -6.06
N VAL A 755 8.44 -0.06 -6.92
CA VAL A 755 7.32 0.82 -6.55
C VAL A 755 6.07 -0.04 -6.36
N ASN A 756 5.33 0.17 -5.27
CA ASN A 756 4.16 -0.64 -4.95
C ASN A 756 3.00 0.18 -4.33
N HIS A 757 3.06 1.52 -4.41
CA HIS A 757 2.04 2.43 -3.88
C HIS A 757 1.93 3.67 -4.78
N MET A 758 1.15 3.60 -5.86
CA MET A 758 1.13 4.62 -6.92
C MET A 758 0.31 5.86 -6.53
N PHE A 759 0.84 7.06 -6.82
CA PHE A 759 0.14 8.33 -6.64
C PHE A 759 0.14 9.15 -7.92
N PHE A 760 -1.01 9.27 -8.58
CA PHE A 760 -1.12 10.04 -9.80
C PHE A 760 -0.74 11.52 -9.57
N HIS A 761 0.02 12.07 -10.50
CA HIS A 761 0.30 13.49 -10.64
C HIS A 761 -0.58 14.11 -11.74
N GLY A 762 -1.85 14.41 -11.53
CA GLY A 762 -2.71 14.22 -10.36
C GLY A 762 -4.14 14.60 -10.74
N THR A 763 -4.98 14.94 -9.77
CA THR A 763 -6.38 15.34 -10.03
C THR A 763 -6.65 16.73 -9.48
N PRO A 764 -7.05 17.72 -10.28
CA PRO A 764 -7.46 19.02 -9.75
C PRO A 764 -8.84 18.94 -9.10
N TYR A 765 -9.02 19.55 -7.92
CA TYR A 765 -10.37 19.89 -7.46
C TYR A 765 -11.00 20.85 -8.46
N SER A 766 -12.22 20.57 -8.90
CA SER A 766 -12.98 21.48 -9.76
C SER A 766 -14.45 21.50 -9.31
N PRO A 767 -15.01 22.67 -8.98
CA PRO A 767 -16.45 22.79 -8.68
C PRO A 767 -17.33 22.38 -9.86
N ARG A 768 -18.47 21.75 -9.61
CA ARG A 768 -19.39 21.26 -10.66
C ARG A 768 -19.97 22.34 -11.56
N ASN A 769 -20.08 23.58 -11.06
CA ASN A 769 -20.61 24.70 -11.81
C ASN A 769 -19.56 25.36 -12.73
N VAL A 770 -18.29 24.95 -12.66
CA VAL A 770 -17.26 25.41 -13.60
C VAL A 770 -17.45 24.68 -14.93
N PRO A 771 -17.55 25.40 -16.07
CA PRO A 771 -17.63 24.77 -17.38
C PRO A 771 -16.44 23.86 -17.65
N TRP A 772 -16.68 22.78 -18.38
CA TRP A 772 -15.62 21.91 -18.89
C TRP A 772 -14.55 22.73 -19.64
N PRO A 773 -13.23 22.47 -19.47
CA PRO A 773 -12.59 21.32 -18.82
C PRO A 773 -12.43 21.40 -17.29
N GLY A 774 -13.08 22.36 -16.63
CA GLY A 774 -12.88 22.57 -15.21
C GLY A 774 -11.52 23.20 -14.90
N TRP A 775 -11.09 23.12 -13.64
CA TRP A 775 -9.75 23.54 -13.26
C TRP A 775 -8.71 22.50 -13.65
N GLN A 776 -7.49 22.95 -13.94
CA GLN A 776 -6.42 22.15 -14.54
C GLN A 776 -5.10 22.51 -13.86
N PHE A 777 -4.37 21.48 -13.44
CA PHE A 777 -2.97 21.64 -13.08
C PHE A 777 -2.11 21.80 -14.33
N TYR A 778 -0.99 22.50 -14.21
CA TYR A 778 -0.23 22.93 -15.39
C TYR A 778 0.53 21.79 -16.08
N ALA A 779 0.92 20.79 -15.30
CA ALA A 779 1.68 19.64 -15.76
C ALA A 779 0.75 18.45 -16.00
N SER A 780 1.09 17.64 -17.00
CA SER A 780 0.40 16.38 -17.25
C SER A 780 0.76 15.35 -16.17
N VAL A 781 -0.13 14.40 -15.86
CA VAL A 781 -1.34 13.97 -16.60
C VAL A 781 -2.65 14.51 -16.03
N ASN A 782 -3.68 14.64 -16.89
CA ASN A 782 -5.06 14.94 -16.45
C ASN A 782 -5.85 13.66 -16.12
N MET A 783 -5.51 12.98 -15.01
CA MET A 783 -6.29 11.86 -14.48
C MET A 783 -7.45 12.38 -13.63
N SER A 784 -8.54 12.80 -14.28
CA SER A 784 -9.67 13.45 -13.60
C SER A 784 -11.02 13.11 -14.23
N PRO A 785 -12.14 13.33 -13.50
CA PRO A 785 -13.50 13.16 -14.03
C PRO A 785 -13.82 13.99 -15.27
N THR A 786 -13.02 15.01 -15.59
CA THR A 786 -13.21 15.83 -16.80
C THR A 786 -12.53 15.25 -18.04
N ASN A 787 -11.73 14.19 -17.89
CA ASN A 787 -11.14 13.45 -18.99
C ASN A 787 -12.12 12.39 -19.51
N SER A 788 -12.29 12.27 -20.83
CA SER A 788 -13.20 11.29 -21.42
C SER A 788 -12.83 9.85 -21.07
N THR A 789 -11.54 9.54 -20.88
CA THR A 789 -11.07 8.21 -20.48
C THR A 789 -11.39 7.87 -19.01
N TRP A 790 -11.95 8.80 -18.23
CA TRP A 790 -12.42 8.53 -16.87
C TRP A 790 -13.43 7.39 -16.82
N ARG A 791 -14.25 7.25 -17.88
CA ARG A 791 -15.18 6.13 -18.07
C ARG A 791 -14.49 4.78 -17.96
N ASP A 792 -13.31 4.64 -18.57
CA ASP A 792 -12.56 3.38 -18.62
C ASP A 792 -11.46 3.30 -17.55
N GLY A 793 -11.29 4.37 -16.75
CA GLY A 793 -10.38 4.44 -15.61
C GLY A 793 -10.46 3.26 -14.63
N PRO A 794 -11.66 2.70 -14.29
CA PRO A 794 -11.76 1.60 -13.34
C PRO A 794 -10.96 0.35 -13.72
N TRP A 795 -10.71 0.14 -15.02
CA TRP A 795 -9.91 -0.97 -15.52
C TRP A 795 -8.42 -0.80 -15.21
N LEU A 796 -7.90 0.41 -15.38
CA LEU A 796 -6.53 0.75 -15.00
C LEU A 796 -6.36 0.67 -13.47
N MET A 797 -7.29 1.23 -12.70
CA MET A 797 -7.21 1.21 -11.23
C MET A 797 -7.28 -0.23 -10.70
N SER A 798 -8.10 -1.09 -11.30
CA SER A 798 -8.15 -2.51 -10.96
C SER A 798 -6.85 -3.26 -11.27
N TYR A 799 -6.20 -2.91 -12.38
CA TYR A 799 -4.88 -3.45 -12.73
C TYR A 799 -3.82 -3.04 -11.71
N ILE A 800 -3.72 -1.73 -11.41
CA ILE A 800 -2.79 -1.21 -10.40
C ILE A 800 -3.05 -1.89 -9.06
N ARG A 801 -4.31 -1.99 -8.64
CA ARG A 801 -4.69 -2.64 -7.37
C ARG A 801 -4.22 -4.07 -7.25
N ARG A 802 -4.38 -4.85 -8.33
CA ARG A 802 -3.94 -6.25 -8.35
C ARG A 802 -2.42 -6.37 -8.40
N CYS A 803 -1.71 -5.50 -9.11
CA CYS A 803 -0.25 -5.50 -9.09
C CYS A 803 0.28 -5.14 -7.69
N GLN A 804 -0.23 -4.05 -7.11
CA GLN A 804 0.17 -3.60 -5.77
C GLN A 804 -0.11 -4.64 -4.69
N SER A 805 -1.24 -5.37 -4.75
CA SER A 805 -1.53 -6.39 -3.73
C SER A 805 -0.48 -7.50 -3.66
N PHE A 806 0.15 -7.86 -4.80
CA PHE A 806 1.27 -8.78 -4.78
C PHE A 806 2.58 -8.08 -4.40
N LEU A 807 2.85 -6.91 -4.95
CA LEU A 807 4.12 -6.19 -4.69
C LEU A 807 4.25 -5.67 -3.25
N GLN A 808 3.15 -5.57 -2.50
CA GLN A 808 3.12 -5.25 -1.06
C GLN A 808 3.19 -6.52 -0.19
N TRP A 809 3.08 -7.71 -0.77
CA TRP A 809 3.03 -8.96 -0.02
C TRP A 809 4.41 -9.60 0.11
N GLY A 810 4.69 -10.16 1.28
CA GLY A 810 5.96 -10.82 1.58
C GLY A 810 7.16 -9.88 1.59
N ASP A 811 8.35 -10.46 1.57
CA ASP A 811 9.64 -9.76 1.68
C ASP A 811 10.29 -9.57 0.31
N PRO A 812 11.08 -8.50 0.09
CA PRO A 812 11.90 -8.37 -1.10
C PRO A 812 12.99 -9.47 -1.15
N ASP A 813 13.29 -9.99 -2.34
CA ASP A 813 14.32 -11.03 -2.56
C ASP A 813 15.30 -10.68 -3.68
N ASN A 814 15.78 -9.43 -3.64
CA ASN A 814 16.84 -8.92 -4.54
C ASN A 814 18.20 -9.57 -4.21
N ASP A 815 19.03 -9.83 -5.23
CA ASP A 815 20.21 -10.66 -5.06
C ASP A 815 21.37 -9.94 -4.35
N PHE A 816 21.63 -8.67 -4.67
CA PHE A 816 22.83 -7.96 -4.21
C PHE A 816 22.55 -6.59 -3.58
N LEU A 817 23.40 -6.20 -2.63
CA LEU A 817 23.53 -4.80 -2.19
C LEU A 817 24.53 -4.07 -3.07
N VAL A 818 24.22 -2.82 -3.46
CA VAL A 818 25.12 -1.92 -4.17
C VAL A 818 25.36 -0.69 -3.30
N ILE A 819 26.62 -0.38 -2.99
CA ILE A 819 26.96 0.81 -2.20
C ILE A 819 26.64 2.05 -3.02
N LEU A 820 25.82 2.97 -2.51
CA LEU A 820 25.67 4.28 -3.13
C LEU A 820 26.95 5.10 -2.91
N PRO A 821 27.75 5.43 -3.95
CA PRO A 821 29.07 6.04 -3.79
C PRO A 821 29.00 7.55 -3.60
N VAL A 822 28.16 8.02 -2.65
CA VAL A 822 27.82 9.44 -2.49
C VAL A 822 29.05 10.33 -2.24
N LYS A 823 30.06 9.83 -1.52
CA LYS A 823 31.30 10.56 -1.26
C LYS A 823 32.10 10.81 -2.53
N GLU A 824 32.15 9.84 -3.43
CA GLU A 824 32.80 10.01 -4.74
C GLU A 824 31.98 10.95 -5.63
N MET A 825 30.65 10.90 -5.56
CA MET A 825 29.78 11.86 -6.23
C MET A 825 30.07 13.29 -5.76
N TRP A 826 30.19 13.51 -4.44
CA TRP A 826 30.54 14.81 -3.85
C TRP A 826 31.95 15.31 -4.16
N LYS A 827 32.84 14.49 -4.74
CA LYS A 827 34.19 14.91 -5.14
C LYS A 827 34.31 15.33 -6.61
N LYS A 828 33.27 15.18 -7.43
CA LYS A 828 33.35 15.44 -8.89
C LYS A 828 33.32 16.92 -9.28
N ASP A 829 32.39 17.68 -8.72
CA ASP A 829 32.26 19.12 -8.95
C ASP A 829 32.54 19.86 -7.65
N THR A 830 33.80 20.20 -7.40
CA THR A 830 34.24 20.77 -6.11
C THR A 830 34.26 22.29 -6.10
N ARG A 831 34.11 22.95 -7.27
CA ARG A 831 34.11 24.42 -7.35
C ARG A 831 32.80 25.05 -6.92
N HIS A 832 31.72 24.28 -6.91
CA HIS A 832 30.42 24.72 -6.42
C HIS A 832 30.15 24.06 -5.06
N PRO A 833 29.99 24.79 -3.95
CA PRO A 833 29.78 24.16 -2.63
C PRO A 833 28.55 23.23 -2.58
N LEU A 834 27.44 23.64 -3.18
CA LEU A 834 26.18 22.91 -3.17
C LEU A 834 26.09 21.95 -4.36
N MET A 835 25.80 20.68 -4.09
CA MET A 835 25.44 19.67 -5.09
C MET A 835 24.10 19.10 -4.70
N LEU A 836 23.09 19.27 -5.55
CA LEU A 836 21.76 18.69 -5.38
C LEU A 836 21.69 17.34 -6.11
N PHE A 837 20.81 16.43 -5.73
CA PHE A 837 20.58 15.14 -6.43
C PHE A 837 19.17 15.08 -7.02
N ASP A 838 18.91 15.89 -8.04
CA ASP A 838 17.66 15.90 -8.83
C ASP A 838 17.62 14.80 -9.91
N ILE A 839 16.41 14.39 -10.30
CA ILE A 839 16.19 13.31 -11.28
C ILE A 839 16.78 13.60 -12.67
N HIS A 840 16.95 14.87 -13.05
CA HIS A 840 17.35 15.26 -14.41
C HIS A 840 18.87 15.19 -14.67
N SER A 841 19.67 14.94 -13.64
CA SER A 841 21.13 15.08 -13.74
C SER A 841 21.91 13.96 -13.03
N MET A 842 21.22 12.91 -12.58
CA MET A 842 21.86 11.74 -11.97
C MET A 842 22.76 10.98 -12.94
N ASP A 843 22.47 11.04 -14.25
CA ASP A 843 23.32 10.51 -15.31
C ASP A 843 24.74 11.11 -15.31
N LYS A 844 24.85 12.41 -15.01
CA LYS A 844 26.11 13.14 -14.90
C LYS A 844 26.77 12.95 -13.54
N LYS A 845 25.98 12.87 -12.47
CA LYS A 845 26.48 12.81 -11.08
C LYS A 845 26.94 11.40 -10.68
N ALA A 846 26.23 10.36 -11.13
CA ALA A 846 26.45 8.96 -10.74
C ALA A 846 26.63 7.97 -11.93
N PRO A 847 27.39 8.30 -13.00
CA PRO A 847 27.52 7.43 -14.17
C PRO A 847 28.05 6.02 -13.84
N GLU A 848 28.92 5.86 -12.85
CA GLU A 848 29.48 4.58 -12.44
C GLU A 848 28.42 3.69 -11.80
N LEU A 849 27.53 4.27 -10.98
CA LEU A 849 26.38 3.58 -10.42
C LEU A 849 25.46 3.11 -11.55
N ILE A 850 25.05 4.02 -12.44
CA ILE A 850 24.13 3.67 -13.53
C ILE A 850 24.68 2.55 -14.42
N ARG A 851 25.98 2.61 -14.74
CA ARG A 851 26.68 1.55 -15.47
C ARG A 851 26.59 0.22 -14.71
N ALA A 852 26.95 0.20 -13.43
CA ALA A 852 26.89 -1.01 -12.60
C ALA A 852 25.48 -1.60 -12.54
N ILE A 853 24.45 -0.76 -12.38
CA ILE A 853 23.05 -1.20 -12.31
C ILE A 853 22.58 -1.81 -13.64
N ARG A 854 22.95 -1.21 -14.77
CA ARG A 854 22.66 -1.79 -16.11
C ARG A 854 23.40 -3.11 -16.33
N GLU A 855 24.65 -3.21 -15.87
CA GLU A 855 25.45 -4.43 -16.00
C GLU A 855 24.87 -5.57 -15.14
N ILE A 856 24.53 -5.31 -13.86
CA ILE A 856 23.87 -6.27 -12.96
C ILE A 856 22.55 -6.76 -13.56
N ASP A 857 21.72 -5.84 -14.08
CA ASP A 857 20.46 -6.15 -14.73
C ASP A 857 20.65 -7.04 -15.98
N SER A 858 21.62 -6.70 -16.84
CA SER A 858 21.94 -7.47 -18.04
C SER A 858 22.45 -8.89 -17.75
N LEU A 859 23.05 -9.09 -16.57
CA LEU A 859 23.50 -10.39 -16.09
C LEU A 859 22.38 -11.21 -15.44
N GLY A 860 21.16 -10.68 -15.34
CA GLY A 860 19.99 -11.37 -14.80
C GLY A 860 19.80 -11.25 -13.30
N TYR A 861 20.52 -10.35 -12.64
CA TYR A 861 20.50 -10.17 -11.20
C TYR A 861 19.74 -8.91 -10.78
N ASP A 862 19.10 -8.98 -9.61
CA ASP A 862 18.44 -7.83 -9.00
C ASP A 862 19.27 -7.26 -7.83
N CYS A 863 19.04 -6.01 -7.48
CA CYS A 863 19.81 -5.35 -6.44
C CYS A 863 19.08 -4.19 -5.77
N ASP A 864 19.52 -3.89 -4.55
CA ASP A 864 19.15 -2.68 -3.81
C ASP A 864 20.37 -1.83 -3.44
N TYR A 865 20.17 -0.52 -3.38
CA TYR A 865 21.19 0.43 -2.94
C TYR A 865 21.24 0.51 -1.41
N ILE A 866 22.44 0.67 -0.88
CA ILE A 866 22.67 0.88 0.55
C ILE A 866 23.64 2.04 0.77
N SER A 867 23.38 2.86 1.79
CA SER A 867 24.31 3.90 2.23
C SER A 867 25.41 3.32 3.12
N GLU A 868 26.55 4.01 3.25
CA GLU A 868 27.59 3.63 4.22
C GLU A 868 27.07 3.61 5.67
N ARG A 869 26.17 4.54 6.02
CA ARG A 869 25.53 4.62 7.34
C ARG A 869 24.70 3.38 7.66
N GLN A 870 23.90 2.92 6.70
CA GLN A 870 23.08 1.71 6.84
C GLN A 870 23.94 0.45 6.78
N LEU A 871 24.93 0.40 5.90
CA LEU A 871 25.87 -0.72 5.77
C LEU A 871 26.65 -0.96 7.06
N ALA A 872 27.04 0.09 7.78
CA ALA A 872 27.72 -0.02 9.07
C ALA A 872 26.89 -0.74 10.16
N ARG A 873 25.57 -0.85 9.98
CA ARG A 873 24.64 -1.58 10.87
C ARG A 873 24.22 -2.93 10.32
N ALA A 874 24.54 -3.22 9.05
CA ALA A 874 24.28 -4.52 8.45
C ALA A 874 25.25 -5.57 9.02
N LYS A 875 24.79 -6.82 9.10
CA LYS A 875 25.56 -7.95 9.60
C LYS A 875 25.98 -8.83 8.42
N LYS A 876 27.27 -9.16 8.35
CA LYS A 876 27.79 -10.17 7.41
C LYS A 876 27.74 -11.56 8.06
N VAL A 877 27.09 -12.53 7.41
CA VAL A 877 27.00 -13.94 7.85
C VAL A 877 27.42 -14.83 6.68
N GLY A 878 28.62 -15.41 6.76
CA GLY A 878 29.24 -16.03 5.59
C GLY A 878 29.45 -14.99 4.48
N GLU A 879 28.99 -15.26 3.26
CA GLU A 879 28.99 -14.26 2.16
C GLU A 879 27.73 -13.39 2.11
N GLN A 880 26.69 -13.74 2.88
CA GLN A 880 25.44 -12.99 2.89
C GLN A 880 25.52 -11.74 3.76
N TRP A 881 24.77 -10.71 3.35
CA TRP A 881 24.55 -9.48 4.11
C TRP A 881 23.10 -9.42 4.59
N ILE A 882 22.91 -9.11 5.87
CA ILE A 882 21.61 -8.96 6.52
C ILE A 882 21.50 -7.52 7.01
N THR A 883 20.52 -6.76 6.52
CA THR A 883 20.31 -5.36 6.95
C THR A 883 19.76 -5.30 8.38
N GLU A 884 19.71 -4.10 8.96
CA GLU A 884 19.12 -3.88 10.31
C GLU A 884 17.67 -4.39 10.40
N ALA A 885 16.92 -4.28 9.30
CA ALA A 885 15.55 -4.77 9.18
C ALA A 885 15.42 -6.28 8.90
N GLY A 886 16.53 -7.01 8.74
CA GLY A 886 16.52 -8.45 8.49
C GLY A 886 16.50 -8.86 7.01
N THR A 887 16.46 -7.92 6.06
CA THR A 887 16.50 -8.20 4.62
C THR A 887 17.84 -8.80 4.21
N ARG A 888 17.81 -9.84 3.37
CA ARG A 888 18.98 -10.70 3.09
C ARG A 888 19.45 -10.60 1.65
N TYR A 889 20.74 -10.37 1.47
CA TYR A 889 21.39 -10.25 0.17
C TYR A 889 22.57 -11.22 0.07
N ARG A 890 22.87 -11.68 -1.14
CA ARG A 890 23.90 -12.70 -1.43
C ARG A 890 25.31 -12.13 -1.48
N GLY A 891 25.46 -10.82 -1.63
CA GLY A 891 26.75 -10.14 -1.68
C GLY A 891 26.62 -8.62 -1.69
N LEU A 892 27.78 -7.94 -1.67
CA LEU A 892 27.91 -6.48 -1.70
C LEU A 892 28.77 -6.06 -2.90
N ILE A 893 28.33 -5.03 -3.62
CA ILE A 893 28.96 -4.52 -4.83
C ILE A 893 29.37 -3.06 -4.61
N ASP A 894 30.62 -2.76 -4.95
CA ASP A 894 31.16 -1.41 -5.04
C ASP A 894 31.08 -0.94 -6.50
N PRO A 895 30.15 -0.03 -6.86
CA PRO A 895 29.92 0.35 -8.25
C PRO A 895 31.08 1.17 -8.86
N THR A 896 32.04 1.62 -8.04
CA THR A 896 33.24 2.33 -8.52
C THR A 896 34.25 1.39 -9.18
N LYS A 897 34.06 0.07 -9.03
CA LYS A 897 34.92 -0.98 -9.62
C LYS A 897 34.22 -1.65 -10.81
N PRO A 898 34.96 -2.37 -11.68
CA PRO A 898 34.35 -3.27 -12.66
C PRO A 898 33.54 -4.38 -11.98
N ILE A 899 32.41 -4.78 -12.57
CA ILE A 899 31.60 -5.89 -12.06
C ILE A 899 32.28 -7.22 -12.41
N ASP A 900 32.50 -8.07 -11.40
CA ASP A 900 33.01 -9.42 -11.58
C ASP A 900 31.83 -10.40 -11.72
N SER A 901 31.43 -10.68 -12.96
CA SER A 901 30.32 -11.58 -13.27
C SER A 901 30.54 -13.02 -12.77
N GLN A 902 31.80 -13.49 -12.71
CA GLN A 902 32.11 -14.82 -12.17
C GLN A 902 31.91 -14.86 -10.66
N ALA A 903 32.24 -13.77 -9.94
CA ALA A 903 31.96 -13.66 -8.52
C ALA A 903 30.45 -13.65 -8.24
N LEU A 904 29.65 -12.89 -9.01
CA LEU A 904 28.20 -12.86 -8.84
C LEU A 904 27.58 -14.26 -9.07
N ALA A 905 28.03 -14.97 -10.11
CA ALA A 905 27.56 -16.32 -10.44
C ALA A 905 27.88 -17.38 -9.37
N ARG A 906 28.90 -17.15 -8.52
CA ARG A 906 29.18 -18.03 -7.37
C ARG A 906 28.22 -17.79 -6.19
N LEU A 907 27.60 -16.62 -6.11
CA LEU A 907 26.78 -16.19 -4.97
C LEU A 907 25.27 -16.32 -5.22
N ALA A 908 24.84 -16.15 -6.46
CA ALA A 908 23.44 -16.20 -6.86
C ALA A 908 23.25 -16.78 -8.27
N ASN A 909 22.11 -17.44 -8.49
CA ASN A 909 21.69 -17.85 -9.82
C ASN A 909 21.07 -16.66 -10.56
N ALA A 910 21.53 -16.38 -11.77
CA ALA A 910 20.92 -15.38 -12.64
C ALA A 910 19.52 -15.82 -13.06
N GLU A 911 18.59 -14.87 -13.22
CA GLU A 911 17.23 -15.16 -13.65
C GLU A 911 17.17 -15.34 -15.18
N PRO A 912 16.88 -16.55 -15.70
CA PRO A 912 16.92 -16.83 -17.15
C PRO A 912 15.91 -16.03 -17.97
N MET A 913 14.75 -15.70 -17.40
CA MET A 913 13.77 -14.86 -18.09
C MET A 913 14.29 -13.44 -18.38
N ARG A 914 15.26 -12.95 -17.60
CA ARG A 914 15.90 -11.64 -17.82
C ARG A 914 17.04 -11.75 -18.82
N THR A 915 17.86 -12.79 -18.74
CA THR A 915 19.04 -12.96 -19.61
C THR A 915 18.71 -13.50 -21.00
N GLN A 916 17.77 -14.46 -21.10
CA GLN A 916 17.43 -15.16 -22.34
C GLN A 916 16.23 -14.55 -23.06
N LEU A 917 15.25 -14.05 -22.29
CA LEU A 917 14.00 -13.51 -22.85
C LEU A 917 13.93 -11.98 -22.76
N HIS A 918 14.90 -11.33 -22.10
CA HIS A 918 14.97 -9.88 -21.90
C HIS A 918 13.72 -9.27 -21.23
N LEU A 919 13.01 -10.09 -20.45
CA LEU A 919 11.84 -9.65 -19.68
C LEU A 919 12.30 -8.88 -18.44
N ARG A 920 11.45 -7.94 -18.00
CA ARG A 920 11.60 -7.30 -16.70
C ARG A 920 10.91 -8.16 -15.66
N ALA A 921 11.56 -8.38 -14.53
CA ALA A 921 10.96 -9.11 -13.42
C ALA A 921 11.50 -8.59 -12.09
N ILE A 922 10.63 -8.51 -11.08
CA ILE A 922 10.99 -8.33 -9.68
C ILE A 922 10.47 -9.52 -8.87
N ARG A 923 11.29 -10.03 -7.96
CA ARG A 923 11.02 -11.22 -7.16
C ARG A 923 10.81 -10.86 -5.69
N ARG A 924 9.78 -11.45 -5.08
CA ARG A 924 9.50 -11.36 -3.65
C ARG A 924 9.27 -12.76 -3.08
N ARG A 925 9.50 -12.90 -1.77
CA ARG A 925 9.33 -14.15 -1.03
C ARG A 925 8.15 -14.03 -0.06
N ASN A 926 7.32 -15.05 0.03
CA ASN A 926 6.22 -15.12 0.99
C ASN A 926 6.21 -16.48 1.71
N GLY A 927 5.27 -16.67 2.64
CA GLY A 927 5.16 -17.88 3.44
C GLY A 927 4.83 -19.16 2.66
N MET A 928 4.57 -19.08 1.36
CA MET A 928 4.28 -20.24 0.50
C MET A 928 5.37 -20.50 -0.55
N GLY A 929 6.29 -19.57 -0.78
CA GLY A 929 7.28 -19.65 -1.84
C GLY A 929 7.70 -18.25 -2.32
N TYR A 930 7.75 -18.08 -3.63
CA TYR A 930 8.10 -16.81 -4.28
C TYR A 930 6.98 -16.33 -5.19
N HIS A 931 6.94 -15.03 -5.44
CA HIS A 931 6.20 -14.50 -6.57
C HIS A 931 6.99 -13.46 -7.34
N TYR A 932 6.59 -13.33 -8.60
CA TYR A 932 7.21 -12.46 -9.57
C TYR A 932 6.16 -11.58 -10.21
N PHE A 933 6.44 -10.29 -10.32
CA PHE A 933 5.80 -9.47 -11.35
C PHE A 933 6.70 -9.47 -12.57
N ILE A 934 6.17 -9.90 -13.73
CA ILE A 934 6.92 -10.07 -14.97
C ILE A 934 6.27 -9.20 -16.04
N ALA A 935 7.07 -8.37 -16.73
CA ALA A 935 6.60 -7.50 -17.80
C ALA A 935 7.47 -7.63 -19.06
N ASN A 936 6.82 -7.76 -20.21
CA ASN A 936 7.47 -7.72 -21.51
C ASN A 936 7.54 -6.27 -22.03
N LEU A 937 8.56 -5.56 -21.58
CA LEU A 937 8.90 -4.20 -22.04
C LEU A 937 9.87 -4.23 -23.23
N THR A 938 9.62 -5.14 -24.18
CA THR A 938 10.41 -5.29 -25.41
C THR A 938 9.51 -5.24 -26.64
N PRO A 939 10.04 -4.99 -27.85
CA PRO A 939 9.25 -5.04 -29.08
C PRO A 939 8.88 -6.46 -29.52
N ASN A 940 9.40 -7.49 -28.86
CA ASN A 940 9.28 -8.88 -29.31
C ASN A 940 8.26 -9.65 -28.46
N ASP A 941 7.51 -10.54 -29.10
CA ASP A 941 6.69 -11.49 -28.38
C ASP A 941 7.60 -12.63 -27.89
N VAL A 942 7.32 -13.15 -26.70
CA VAL A 942 8.09 -14.21 -26.05
C VAL A 942 7.21 -15.44 -25.93
N ASP A 943 7.74 -16.59 -26.33
CA ASP A 943 7.14 -17.92 -26.17
C ASP A 943 8.28 -18.92 -25.99
N SER A 944 8.60 -19.28 -24.75
CA SER A 944 9.71 -20.19 -24.45
C SER A 944 9.56 -20.87 -23.09
N TYR A 945 10.28 -21.97 -22.90
CA TYR A 945 10.49 -22.59 -21.60
C TYR A 945 11.75 -22.04 -20.94
N VAL A 946 11.65 -21.64 -19.68
CA VAL A 946 12.80 -21.19 -18.89
C VAL A 946 12.75 -21.74 -17.45
N PRO A 947 13.90 -22.07 -16.84
CA PRO A 947 13.94 -22.36 -15.41
C PRO A 947 13.84 -21.06 -14.59
N LEU A 948 13.54 -21.20 -13.30
CA LEU A 948 13.66 -20.10 -12.32
C LEU A 948 15.00 -20.16 -11.61
N ALA A 949 15.51 -19.00 -11.19
CA ALA A 949 16.70 -18.91 -10.35
C ALA A 949 16.52 -19.53 -8.94
N VAL A 950 15.28 -19.66 -8.47
CA VAL A 950 14.91 -20.22 -7.17
C VAL A 950 14.20 -21.57 -7.30
N ALA A 951 14.28 -22.37 -6.24
CA ALA A 951 13.57 -23.64 -6.19
C ALA A 951 12.06 -23.43 -6.02
N TRP A 952 11.28 -24.27 -6.67
CA TRP A 952 9.82 -24.31 -6.59
C TRP A 952 9.34 -25.75 -6.83
N HIS A 953 8.14 -26.05 -6.33
CA HIS A 953 7.45 -27.34 -6.49
C HIS A 953 6.26 -27.23 -7.44
N ASP A 954 5.42 -26.21 -7.23
CA ASP A 954 4.24 -25.93 -8.05
C ASP A 954 4.12 -24.42 -8.32
N ALA A 955 3.31 -24.01 -9.28
CA ALA A 955 3.13 -22.61 -9.62
C ALA A 955 1.81 -22.31 -10.34
N LEU A 956 1.36 -21.06 -10.26
CA LEU A 956 0.23 -20.54 -11.02
C LEU A 956 0.57 -19.20 -11.67
N TRP A 957 -0.05 -18.96 -12.82
CA TRP A 957 -0.11 -17.67 -13.48
C TRP A 957 -1.33 -16.88 -13.00
N TYR A 958 -1.13 -15.62 -12.64
CA TYR A 958 -2.18 -14.65 -12.31
C TYR A 958 -2.12 -13.50 -13.33
N ASP A 959 -3.23 -13.25 -14.00
CA ASP A 959 -3.36 -12.15 -14.95
C ASP A 959 -3.89 -10.89 -14.22
N PRO A 960 -3.05 -9.86 -13.97
CA PRO A 960 -3.50 -8.65 -13.31
C PRO A 960 -4.51 -7.82 -14.13
N LEU A 961 -4.61 -7.98 -15.46
CA LEU A 961 -5.62 -7.28 -16.27
C LEU A 961 -7.02 -7.82 -16.01
N THR A 962 -7.17 -9.14 -15.85
CA THR A 962 -8.48 -9.79 -15.73
C THR A 962 -8.78 -10.34 -14.32
N GLY A 963 -7.77 -10.58 -13.51
CA GLY A 963 -7.85 -11.29 -12.22
C GLY A 963 -7.96 -12.81 -12.36
N ARG A 964 -7.85 -13.34 -13.58
CA ARG A 964 -7.93 -14.78 -13.87
C ARG A 964 -6.62 -15.48 -13.50
N ARG A 965 -6.73 -16.80 -13.30
CA ARG A 965 -5.64 -17.66 -12.85
C ARG A 965 -5.55 -18.88 -13.73
N TYR A 966 -4.32 -19.31 -13.96
CA TYR A 966 -4.03 -20.37 -14.90
C TYR A 966 -2.96 -21.31 -14.37
N ALA A 967 -3.04 -22.57 -14.75
CA ALA A 967 -1.98 -23.54 -14.54
C ALA A 967 -0.72 -23.09 -15.29
N VAL A 968 0.44 -23.37 -14.70
CA VAL A 968 1.72 -23.20 -15.38
C VAL A 968 2.01 -24.47 -16.18
N GLU A 969 2.12 -24.35 -17.50
CA GLU A 969 2.68 -25.44 -18.32
C GLU A 969 4.17 -25.57 -17.99
N GLN A 970 4.61 -26.79 -17.70
CA GLN A 970 6.00 -27.07 -17.34
C GLN A 970 6.56 -28.28 -18.06
N ARG A 971 7.84 -28.22 -18.43
CA ARG A 971 8.61 -29.31 -19.05
C ARG A 971 10.00 -29.32 -18.45
N ASN A 972 10.48 -30.49 -17.98
CA ASN A 972 11.81 -30.64 -17.38
C ASN A 972 12.14 -29.59 -16.29
N ARG A 973 11.17 -29.28 -15.41
CA ARG A 973 11.25 -28.24 -14.36
C ARG A 973 11.46 -26.80 -14.87
N GLN A 974 11.22 -26.57 -16.16
CA GLN A 974 11.12 -25.23 -16.75
C GLN A 974 9.65 -24.87 -16.89
N LEU A 975 9.32 -23.60 -16.70
CA LEU A 975 7.98 -23.09 -16.92
C LEU A 975 7.85 -22.45 -18.30
N HIS A 976 6.68 -22.57 -18.89
CA HIS A 976 6.33 -21.89 -20.13
C HIS A 976 6.00 -20.42 -19.86
N VAL A 977 6.75 -19.53 -20.51
CA VAL A 977 6.52 -18.07 -20.51
C VAL A 977 6.07 -17.66 -21.91
N ALA A 978 4.81 -17.26 -22.01
CA ALA A 978 4.23 -16.71 -23.22
C ALA A 978 3.67 -15.30 -22.95
N LEU A 979 4.41 -14.25 -23.36
CA LEU A 979 4.07 -12.83 -23.16
C LEU A 979 4.27 -12.05 -24.45
N ARG A 980 3.21 -11.42 -24.96
CA ARG A 980 3.29 -10.49 -26.09
C ARG A 980 3.93 -9.17 -25.64
N SER A 981 4.47 -8.44 -26.61
CA SER A 981 5.00 -7.09 -26.40
C SER A 981 3.97 -6.21 -25.66
N GLY A 982 4.35 -5.67 -24.49
CA GLY A 982 3.49 -4.82 -23.65
C GLY A 982 2.67 -5.55 -22.57
N GLU A 983 2.68 -6.88 -22.55
CA GLU A 983 1.95 -7.66 -21.55
C GLU A 983 2.75 -7.83 -20.25
N SER A 984 2.01 -8.03 -19.17
CA SER A 984 2.55 -8.33 -17.84
C SER A 984 1.71 -9.41 -17.16
N MET A 985 2.36 -10.25 -16.35
CA MET A 985 1.76 -11.35 -15.61
C MET A 985 2.42 -11.48 -14.25
N ILE A 986 1.69 -12.07 -13.29
CA ILE A 986 2.24 -12.44 -11.99
C ILE A 986 2.39 -13.96 -11.93
N LEU A 987 3.59 -14.44 -11.56
CA LEU A 987 3.83 -15.84 -11.29
C LEU A 987 3.88 -16.03 -9.77
N GLN A 988 3.02 -16.87 -9.20
CA GLN A 988 3.12 -17.31 -7.81
C GLN A 988 3.60 -18.76 -7.79
N THR A 989 4.68 -19.02 -7.06
CA THR A 989 5.27 -20.36 -6.87
C THR A 989 4.96 -20.88 -5.48
N PHE A 990 5.04 -22.19 -5.32
CA PHE A 990 4.74 -22.90 -4.08
C PHE A 990 5.84 -23.91 -3.76
N ASP A 991 6.11 -24.09 -2.48
CA ASP A 991 6.95 -25.17 -1.95
C ASP A 991 6.20 -26.51 -1.82
N ARG A 992 4.90 -26.49 -2.09
CA ARG A 992 3.96 -27.62 -2.00
C ARG A 992 3.04 -27.69 -3.21
N THR A 993 2.32 -28.79 -3.34
CA THR A 993 1.31 -28.98 -4.39
C THR A 993 0.11 -28.05 -4.19
N LEU A 994 -0.42 -27.50 -5.29
CA LEU A 994 -1.66 -26.74 -5.26
C LEU A 994 -2.87 -27.63 -4.91
N PRO A 995 -3.85 -27.11 -4.14
CA PRO A 995 -4.99 -27.88 -3.68
C PRO A 995 -6.04 -28.15 -4.78
N GLN A 996 -5.90 -27.54 -5.96
CA GLN A 996 -6.90 -27.64 -7.03
C GLN A 996 -6.24 -27.53 -8.41
N THR A 997 -6.77 -28.31 -9.36
CA THR A 997 -6.41 -28.20 -10.78
C THR A 997 -6.91 -26.89 -11.38
N LEU A 998 -6.01 -26.14 -12.02
CA LEU A 998 -6.34 -24.91 -12.73
C LEU A 998 -6.56 -25.15 -14.21
N ALA A 999 -7.34 -24.28 -14.84
CA ALA A 999 -7.43 -24.24 -16.30
C ALA A 999 -6.05 -23.90 -16.88
N ALA A 1000 -5.70 -24.51 -18.02
CA ALA A 1000 -4.52 -24.12 -18.76
C ALA A 1000 -4.57 -22.63 -19.12
N LEU A 1001 -3.41 -21.98 -19.16
CA LEU A 1001 -3.31 -20.65 -19.75
C LEU A 1001 -3.81 -20.75 -21.19
N PRO A 1002 -4.84 -19.97 -21.60
CA PRO A 1002 -5.31 -20.00 -22.96
C PRO A 1002 -4.12 -19.74 -23.88
N HIS A 1003 -3.92 -20.61 -24.87
CA HIS A 1003 -2.91 -20.35 -25.88
C HIS A 1003 -3.17 -18.96 -26.48
N ARG A 1004 -2.11 -18.16 -26.56
CA ARG A 1004 -2.18 -16.85 -27.21
C ARG A 1004 -2.06 -17.06 -28.71
N ALA A 1005 -2.66 -16.16 -29.49
CA ALA A 1005 -2.64 -16.23 -30.94
C ALA A 1005 -1.18 -16.38 -31.47
N LEU A 1006 -0.90 -17.45 -32.21
CA LEU A 1006 0.39 -17.75 -32.82
C LEU A 1006 0.41 -17.35 -34.32
N PRO A 1007 1.60 -17.13 -34.90
CA PRO A 1007 1.74 -17.00 -36.34
C PRO A 1007 1.19 -18.24 -37.07
N GLY A 1008 0.11 -18.07 -37.84
CA GLY A 1008 -0.53 -19.15 -38.61
C GLY A 1008 -1.98 -19.47 -38.21
N ASP A 1009 -2.46 -18.93 -37.08
CA ASP A 1009 -3.82 -19.19 -36.59
C ASP A 1009 -4.92 -18.76 -37.57
N GLN A 1010 -6.03 -19.49 -37.54
CA GLN A 1010 -7.18 -19.16 -38.37
C GLN A 1010 -7.77 -17.81 -37.94
N THR A 1011 -7.71 -16.83 -38.85
CA THR A 1011 -8.32 -15.51 -38.63
C THR A 1011 -9.59 -15.33 -39.44
N LYS A 1012 -10.64 -14.77 -38.83
CA LYS A 1012 -11.88 -14.37 -39.49
C LYS A 1012 -12.06 -12.86 -39.37
N VAL A 1013 -11.85 -12.12 -40.46
CA VAL A 1013 -12.06 -10.66 -40.49
C VAL A 1013 -13.56 -10.34 -40.44
N LEU A 1014 -13.94 -9.43 -39.54
CA LEU A 1014 -15.32 -8.97 -39.37
C LEU A 1014 -15.58 -7.75 -40.27
N GLY A 1015 -15.74 -8.01 -41.56
CA GLY A 1015 -15.85 -6.97 -42.59
C GLY A 1015 -17.26 -6.45 -42.88
N GLY A 1016 -18.28 -6.78 -42.08
CA GLY A 1016 -19.70 -6.47 -42.39
C GLY A 1016 -19.97 -4.97 -42.57
N PRO A 1017 -21.17 -4.55 -43.01
CA PRO A 1017 -21.53 -3.15 -42.82
C PRO A 1017 -21.52 -2.85 -41.31
N TRP A 1018 -20.87 -1.76 -40.95
CA TRP A 1018 -20.78 -1.21 -39.61
C TRP A 1018 -21.74 -0.04 -39.47
N GLN A 1019 -22.32 0.11 -38.29
CA GLN A 1019 -23.02 1.32 -37.89
C GLN A 1019 -22.20 2.04 -36.82
N LEU A 1020 -22.03 3.36 -36.95
CA LEU A 1020 -21.42 4.21 -35.94
C LEU A 1020 -22.42 5.24 -35.44
N ALA A 1021 -22.64 5.28 -34.12
CA ALA A 1021 -23.40 6.32 -33.43
C ALA A 1021 -22.68 6.75 -32.15
N PHE A 1022 -22.78 8.03 -31.77
CA PHE A 1022 -22.14 8.55 -30.57
C PHE A 1022 -23.10 8.49 -29.38
N GLU A 1023 -22.64 7.89 -28.28
CA GLU A 1023 -23.46 7.73 -27.05
C GLU A 1023 -23.27 8.92 -26.11
N GLN A 1024 -22.02 9.37 -25.99
CA GLN A 1024 -21.64 10.56 -25.23
C GLN A 1024 -20.63 11.34 -26.06
N SER A 1025 -20.87 12.61 -26.33
CA SER A 1025 -19.99 13.42 -27.18
C SER A 1025 -20.08 14.90 -26.84
N ALA A 1026 -18.93 15.57 -26.89
CA ALA A 1026 -18.80 17.01 -26.72
C ALA A 1026 -17.85 17.58 -27.79
N PRO A 1027 -18.35 18.39 -28.77
CA PRO A 1027 -19.76 18.72 -28.98
C PRO A 1027 -20.61 17.48 -29.31
N THR A 1028 -21.92 17.59 -29.11
CA THR A 1028 -22.86 16.50 -29.40
C THR A 1028 -22.86 16.18 -30.89
N VAL A 1029 -22.56 14.92 -31.22
CA VAL A 1029 -22.61 14.37 -32.56
C VAL A 1029 -23.93 13.63 -32.75
N ARG A 1030 -24.83 14.16 -33.60
CA ARG A 1030 -26.18 13.59 -33.81
C ARG A 1030 -26.26 12.62 -34.99
N ARG A 1031 -25.33 12.74 -35.93
CA ARG A 1031 -25.31 11.92 -37.15
C ARG A 1031 -24.97 10.47 -36.80
N THR A 1032 -25.53 9.55 -37.57
CA THR A 1032 -25.20 8.12 -37.54
C THR A 1032 -24.66 7.73 -38.91
N TRP A 1033 -23.64 6.89 -38.96
CA TRP A 1033 -23.03 6.44 -40.21
C TRP A 1033 -23.30 4.95 -40.44
N LYS A 1034 -23.47 4.60 -41.71
CA LYS A 1034 -23.30 3.23 -42.21
C LYS A 1034 -21.96 3.19 -42.93
N LEU A 1035 -21.08 2.28 -42.56
CA LEU A 1035 -19.70 2.22 -43.00
C LEU A 1035 -19.41 0.81 -43.52
N ASP A 1036 -18.67 0.67 -44.62
CA ASP A 1036 -18.23 -0.66 -45.09
C ASP A 1036 -17.11 -1.24 -44.22
N LYS A 1037 -16.41 -0.39 -43.47
CA LYS A 1037 -15.37 -0.73 -42.50
C LYS A 1037 -15.26 0.36 -41.43
N PRO A 1038 -14.70 0.06 -40.25
CA PRO A 1038 -14.40 1.10 -39.26
C PRO A 1038 -13.52 2.22 -39.85
N GLN A 1039 -13.81 3.46 -39.46
CA GLN A 1039 -13.10 4.66 -39.90
C GLN A 1039 -12.85 5.58 -38.70
N THR A 1040 -11.82 6.41 -38.82
CA THR A 1040 -11.47 7.42 -37.82
C THR A 1040 -12.43 8.60 -37.87
N TRP A 1041 -12.76 9.18 -36.71
CA TRP A 1041 -13.83 10.17 -36.60
C TRP A 1041 -13.55 11.47 -37.35
N GLU A 1042 -12.28 11.90 -37.43
CA GLU A 1042 -11.87 13.11 -38.13
C GLU A 1042 -11.99 13.03 -39.64
N THR A 1043 -12.13 11.83 -40.20
CA THR A 1043 -12.31 11.62 -41.64
C THR A 1043 -13.77 11.47 -42.08
N LEU A 1044 -14.73 11.52 -41.15
CA LEU A 1044 -16.15 11.29 -41.43
C LEU A 1044 -16.85 12.45 -42.16
N GLY A 1045 -16.13 13.54 -42.46
CA GLY A 1045 -16.66 14.72 -43.14
C GLY A 1045 -17.74 15.47 -42.34
N ASP A 1046 -17.66 15.42 -41.01
CA ASP A 1046 -18.57 16.11 -40.08
C ASP A 1046 -17.75 16.88 -39.04
N ASP A 1047 -17.98 18.20 -38.98
CA ASP A 1047 -17.21 19.09 -38.10
C ASP A 1047 -17.33 18.72 -36.63
N SER A 1048 -18.49 18.21 -36.20
CA SER A 1048 -18.70 17.83 -34.80
C SER A 1048 -17.96 16.53 -34.48
N ALA A 1049 -18.00 15.53 -35.36
CA ALA A 1049 -17.28 14.28 -35.19
C ALA A 1049 -15.75 14.48 -35.20
N ALA A 1050 -15.24 15.40 -36.01
CA ALA A 1050 -13.80 15.64 -36.12
C ALA A 1050 -13.17 16.26 -34.87
N VAL A 1051 -13.94 17.02 -34.10
CA VAL A 1051 -13.44 17.73 -32.91
C VAL A 1051 -13.99 17.19 -31.60
N THR A 1052 -14.78 16.11 -31.65
CA THR A 1052 -15.45 15.60 -30.45
C THR A 1052 -14.48 14.94 -29.49
N MET A 1053 -14.79 15.06 -28.21
CA MET A 1053 -14.35 14.13 -27.18
C MET A 1053 -15.54 13.29 -26.73
N GLY A 1054 -15.33 12.00 -26.46
CA GLY A 1054 -16.37 11.13 -25.93
C GLY A 1054 -16.28 9.71 -26.46
N SER A 1055 -17.45 9.10 -26.66
CA SER A 1055 -17.63 7.68 -26.90
C SER A 1055 -18.50 7.39 -28.12
N GLY A 1056 -17.96 6.64 -29.09
CA GLY A 1056 -18.63 6.19 -30.31
C GLY A 1056 -18.85 4.68 -30.33
N ALA A 1057 -20.09 4.25 -30.55
CA ALA A 1057 -20.49 2.84 -30.62
C ALA A 1057 -20.51 2.34 -32.07
N TYR A 1058 -19.59 1.42 -32.36
CA TYR A 1058 -19.53 0.65 -33.60
C TYR A 1058 -20.32 -0.65 -33.43
N THR A 1059 -21.34 -0.86 -34.27
CA THR A 1059 -22.16 -2.08 -34.24
C THR A 1059 -22.09 -2.80 -35.58
N THR A 1060 -21.92 -4.12 -35.56
CA THR A 1060 -22.00 -4.97 -36.76
C THR A 1060 -22.62 -6.33 -36.43
N THR A 1061 -22.94 -7.08 -37.48
CA THR A 1061 -23.36 -8.47 -37.38
C THR A 1061 -22.47 -9.36 -38.24
N PHE A 1062 -22.23 -10.58 -37.77
CA PHE A 1062 -21.47 -11.58 -38.52
C PHE A 1062 -22.00 -12.97 -38.22
N ARG A 1063 -21.77 -13.90 -39.16
CA ARG A 1063 -22.33 -15.25 -39.08
C ARG A 1063 -21.24 -16.29 -38.83
N LEU A 1064 -21.55 -17.24 -37.95
CA LEU A 1064 -20.71 -18.40 -37.65
C LEU A 1064 -21.47 -19.71 -37.94
N SER A 1065 -20.76 -20.70 -38.44
CA SER A 1065 -21.22 -22.09 -38.48
C SER A 1065 -21.34 -22.67 -37.07
N ALA A 1066 -21.98 -23.84 -36.96
CA ALA A 1066 -22.10 -24.53 -35.68
C ALA A 1066 -20.74 -24.96 -35.12
N ASP A 1067 -19.79 -25.27 -36.01
CA ASP A 1067 -18.44 -25.67 -35.66
C ASP A 1067 -17.62 -24.46 -35.19
N GLU A 1068 -17.58 -23.39 -36.00
CA GLU A 1068 -16.89 -22.14 -35.62
C GLU A 1068 -17.38 -21.60 -34.27
N ALA A 1069 -18.69 -21.62 -34.00
CA ALA A 1069 -19.25 -21.11 -32.75
C ALA A 1069 -18.84 -21.90 -31.50
N ARG A 1070 -18.33 -23.13 -31.64
CA ARG A 1070 -17.85 -23.98 -30.52
C ARG A 1070 -16.37 -23.78 -30.24
N ARG A 1071 -15.61 -23.24 -31.19
CA ARG A 1071 -14.17 -23.01 -31.04
C ARG A 1071 -13.92 -21.82 -30.10
N PRO A 1072 -12.80 -21.81 -29.36
CA PRO A 1072 -12.39 -20.64 -28.57
C PRO A 1072 -11.87 -19.54 -29.50
N TRP A 1073 -12.25 -18.29 -29.23
CA TRP A 1073 -11.92 -17.14 -30.08
C TRP A 1073 -11.45 -15.94 -29.26
N LEU A 1074 -10.38 -15.32 -29.73
CA LEU A 1074 -9.92 -14.01 -29.31
C LEU A 1074 -10.45 -12.96 -30.29
N LEU A 1075 -11.11 -11.92 -29.79
CA LEU A 1075 -11.44 -10.74 -30.57
C LEU A 1075 -10.26 -9.78 -30.56
N ASP A 1076 -9.71 -9.48 -31.74
CA ASP A 1076 -8.67 -8.47 -31.94
C ASP A 1076 -9.29 -7.24 -32.60
N LEU A 1077 -9.26 -6.11 -31.89
CA LEU A 1077 -9.80 -4.83 -32.36
C LEU A 1077 -8.81 -4.06 -33.25
N GLY A 1078 -7.55 -4.51 -33.35
CA GLY A 1078 -6.50 -3.82 -34.08
C GLY A 1078 -6.14 -2.49 -33.45
N ASP A 1079 -6.32 -1.40 -34.19
CA ASP A 1079 -5.94 -0.04 -33.77
C ASP A 1079 -7.13 0.70 -33.13
N VAL A 1080 -7.10 0.86 -31.81
CA VAL A 1080 -8.13 1.53 -30.99
C VAL A 1080 -7.61 2.89 -30.50
N ARG A 1081 -8.39 3.95 -30.66
CA ARG A 1081 -8.08 5.32 -30.23
C ARG A 1081 -9.14 5.86 -29.27
N GLU A 1082 -9.04 5.59 -27.97
CA GLU A 1082 -7.89 4.97 -27.26
C GLU A 1082 -8.24 3.79 -26.33
N SER A 1083 -9.51 3.57 -26.01
CA SER A 1083 -10.01 2.42 -25.23
C SER A 1083 -11.37 1.96 -25.75
N ALA A 1084 -11.72 0.69 -25.56
CA ALA A 1084 -12.95 0.12 -26.11
C ALA A 1084 -13.63 -0.90 -25.20
N GLU A 1085 -14.88 -0.62 -24.81
CA GLU A 1085 -15.76 -1.61 -24.18
C GLU A 1085 -16.49 -2.45 -25.24
N VAL A 1086 -16.59 -3.75 -25.02
CA VAL A 1086 -17.10 -4.70 -26.02
C VAL A 1086 -18.27 -5.52 -25.48
N TRP A 1087 -19.30 -5.68 -26.31
CA TRP A 1087 -20.41 -6.60 -26.09
C TRP A 1087 -20.59 -7.53 -27.28
N VAL A 1088 -20.78 -8.82 -26.99
CA VAL A 1088 -21.08 -9.86 -27.97
C VAL A 1088 -22.44 -10.45 -27.62
N ASN A 1089 -23.40 -10.42 -28.55
CA ASN A 1089 -24.76 -10.93 -28.33
C ASN A 1089 -25.45 -10.30 -27.10
N GLY A 1090 -25.19 -9.01 -26.83
CA GLY A 1090 -25.72 -8.29 -25.67
C GLY A 1090 -25.02 -8.59 -24.34
N ARG A 1091 -24.04 -9.50 -24.31
CA ARG A 1091 -23.24 -9.82 -23.12
C ARG A 1091 -21.93 -9.04 -23.14
N PHE A 1092 -21.58 -8.41 -22.01
CA PHE A 1092 -20.33 -7.68 -21.87
C PHE A 1092 -19.13 -8.63 -21.89
N ALA A 1093 -18.15 -8.33 -22.73
CA ALA A 1093 -16.93 -9.12 -22.91
C ALA A 1093 -15.74 -8.55 -22.15
N GLY A 1094 -15.70 -7.23 -21.93
CA GLY A 1094 -14.61 -6.54 -21.24
C GLY A 1094 -14.28 -5.18 -21.87
N CYS A 1095 -13.24 -4.53 -21.35
CA CYS A 1095 -12.67 -3.31 -21.90
C CYS A 1095 -11.23 -3.55 -22.37
N ALA A 1096 -10.97 -3.29 -23.65
CA ALA A 1096 -9.64 -3.26 -24.23
C ALA A 1096 -9.06 -1.85 -24.08
N TRP A 1097 -8.24 -1.64 -23.05
CA TRP A 1097 -7.67 -0.32 -22.69
C TRP A 1097 -6.14 -0.26 -22.77
N SER A 1098 -5.48 -1.40 -22.98
CA SER A 1098 -4.04 -1.50 -23.19
C SER A 1098 -3.72 -2.35 -24.41
N VAL A 1099 -2.50 -2.19 -24.94
CA VAL A 1099 -2.02 -2.98 -26.07
C VAL A 1099 -1.52 -4.35 -25.60
N PRO A 1100 -1.73 -5.40 -26.40
CA PRO A 1100 -2.58 -5.44 -27.59
C PRO A 1100 -4.09 -5.41 -27.24
N PHE A 1101 -4.90 -4.72 -28.05
CA PHE A 1101 -6.34 -4.51 -27.82
C PHE A 1101 -7.18 -5.74 -28.13
N THR A 1102 -7.00 -6.79 -27.34
CA THR A 1102 -7.64 -8.10 -27.54
C THR A 1102 -8.48 -8.53 -26.35
N LEU A 1103 -9.59 -9.22 -26.60
CA LEU A 1103 -10.47 -9.78 -25.57
C LEU A 1103 -10.85 -11.22 -25.89
N ASP A 1104 -10.78 -12.10 -24.90
CA ASP A 1104 -11.29 -13.47 -25.01
C ASP A 1104 -12.82 -13.45 -25.04
N VAL A 1105 -13.39 -13.88 -26.16
CA VAL A 1105 -14.85 -13.92 -26.40
C VAL A 1105 -15.38 -15.37 -26.48
N SER A 1106 -14.56 -16.33 -26.04
CA SER A 1106 -14.92 -17.74 -26.00
C SER A 1106 -16.20 -17.95 -25.18
N GLY A 1107 -17.13 -18.75 -25.70
CA GLY A 1107 -18.42 -19.00 -25.05
C GLY A 1107 -19.43 -17.85 -25.10
N LEU A 1108 -19.11 -16.71 -25.72
CA LEU A 1108 -20.07 -15.62 -26.00
C LEU A 1108 -20.70 -15.72 -27.40
N LEU A 1109 -20.07 -16.48 -28.29
CA LEU A 1109 -20.48 -16.68 -29.67
C LEU A 1109 -21.52 -17.80 -29.80
N LYS A 1110 -22.38 -17.70 -30.83
CA LYS A 1110 -23.42 -18.70 -31.12
C LYS A 1110 -23.46 -19.04 -32.61
N LYS A 1111 -24.03 -20.21 -32.91
CA LYS A 1111 -24.35 -20.61 -34.29
C LYS A 1111 -25.29 -19.58 -34.94
N GLY A 1112 -25.03 -19.23 -36.19
CA GLY A 1112 -25.83 -18.25 -36.92
C GLY A 1112 -25.35 -16.83 -36.67
N ASP A 1113 -26.28 -15.88 -36.59
CA ASP A 1113 -25.97 -14.47 -36.51
C ASP A 1113 -25.52 -14.06 -35.11
N ASN A 1114 -24.41 -13.34 -35.04
CA ASN A 1114 -23.84 -12.76 -33.84
C ASN A 1114 -23.85 -11.23 -33.98
N THR A 1115 -24.15 -10.54 -32.88
CA THR A 1115 -24.04 -9.07 -32.81
C THR A 1115 -22.75 -8.69 -32.06
N LEU A 1116 -22.05 -7.69 -32.57
CA LEU A 1116 -20.89 -7.08 -31.92
C LEU A 1116 -21.14 -5.58 -31.77
N ARG A 1117 -21.02 -5.07 -30.54
CA ARG A 1117 -21.02 -3.64 -30.22
C ARG A 1117 -19.69 -3.30 -29.54
N VAL A 1118 -18.93 -2.38 -30.14
CA VAL A 1118 -17.64 -1.88 -29.65
C VAL A 1118 -17.79 -0.38 -29.39
N VAL A 1119 -17.73 0.04 -28.13
CA VAL A 1119 -17.87 1.44 -27.74
C VAL A 1119 -16.49 2.00 -27.44
N VAL A 1120 -15.96 2.79 -28.37
CA VAL A 1120 -14.62 3.38 -28.32
C VAL A 1120 -14.67 4.77 -27.70
N THR A 1121 -13.75 5.06 -26.77
CA THR A 1121 -13.58 6.36 -26.13
C THR A 1121 -12.26 7.01 -26.54
N ASN A 1122 -12.30 8.25 -27.03
CA ASN A 1122 -11.10 9.01 -27.42
C ASN A 1122 -10.62 9.97 -26.32
N LEU A 1123 -9.61 10.79 -26.63
CA LEU A 1123 -9.03 11.77 -25.71
C LEU A 1123 -9.63 13.19 -25.90
N PRO A 1124 -9.53 14.06 -24.88
CA PRO A 1124 -10.01 15.44 -24.97
C PRO A 1124 -9.27 16.36 -25.94
N ALA A 1125 -8.09 15.96 -26.42
CA ALA A 1125 -7.20 16.81 -27.22
C ALA A 1125 -7.90 17.53 -28.40
N ASN A 1126 -8.74 16.81 -29.15
CA ASN A 1126 -9.44 17.39 -30.31
C ASN A 1126 -10.43 18.48 -29.90
N ARG A 1127 -11.11 18.29 -28.77
CA ARG A 1127 -12.08 19.25 -28.24
C ARG A 1127 -11.39 20.48 -27.66
N ILE A 1128 -10.28 20.29 -26.93
CA ILE A 1128 -9.47 21.38 -26.40
C ILE A 1128 -8.91 22.25 -27.53
N ALA A 1129 -8.35 21.64 -28.57
CA ALA A 1129 -7.81 22.35 -29.72
C ALA A 1129 -8.90 23.17 -30.44
N ASP A 1130 -10.10 22.62 -30.62
CA ASP A 1130 -11.24 23.36 -31.19
C ASP A 1130 -11.70 24.53 -30.32
N MET A 1131 -11.72 24.36 -28.99
CA MET A 1131 -12.05 25.45 -28.08
C MET A 1131 -11.07 26.61 -28.19
N ASP A 1132 -9.77 26.30 -28.29
CA ASP A 1132 -8.74 27.31 -28.49
C ASP A 1132 -8.86 28.00 -29.86
N ARG A 1133 -9.10 27.25 -30.94
CA ARG A 1133 -9.37 27.82 -32.28
C ARG A 1133 -10.57 28.76 -32.28
N ARG A 1134 -11.57 28.52 -31.43
CA ARG A 1134 -12.76 29.35 -31.26
C ARG A 1134 -12.60 30.48 -30.24
N GLY A 1135 -11.43 30.60 -29.59
CA GLY A 1135 -11.17 31.61 -28.56
C GLY A 1135 -11.96 31.42 -27.27
N ILE A 1136 -12.42 30.20 -26.96
CA ILE A 1136 -13.14 29.91 -25.71
C ILE A 1136 -12.14 29.96 -24.55
N LYS A 1137 -12.39 30.85 -23.59
CA LYS A 1137 -11.52 31.04 -22.43
C LYS A 1137 -11.76 29.94 -21.39
N TRP A 1138 -10.75 29.11 -21.15
CA TRP A 1138 -10.76 28.09 -20.09
C TRP A 1138 -9.49 28.06 -19.23
N ARG A 1139 -8.38 28.67 -19.68
CA ARG A 1139 -7.12 28.79 -18.95
C ARG A 1139 -7.18 29.92 -17.92
N VAL A 1140 -7.68 29.63 -16.72
CA VAL A 1140 -8.00 30.65 -15.70
C VAL A 1140 -7.15 30.58 -14.43
N MET A 1141 -6.12 29.73 -14.36
CA MET A 1141 -5.33 29.58 -13.13
C MET A 1141 -4.29 30.73 -13.02
N LYS A 1142 -4.07 31.28 -11.82
CA LYS A 1142 -3.37 32.56 -11.63
C LYS A 1142 -1.87 32.55 -11.95
N ASP A 1143 -1.16 31.49 -11.60
CA ASP A 1143 0.30 31.46 -11.64
C ASP A 1143 0.87 30.97 -12.99
N ILE A 1144 1.31 29.71 -13.07
CA ILE A 1144 1.85 29.11 -14.30
C ILE A 1144 0.76 28.79 -15.33
N ASN A 1145 -0.49 28.69 -14.89
CA ASN A 1145 -1.65 28.36 -15.71
C ASN A 1145 -1.50 26.99 -16.39
N VAL A 1146 -1.49 26.90 -17.72
CA VAL A 1146 -1.21 25.66 -18.48
C VAL A 1146 -0.07 25.95 -19.44
N VAL A 1147 0.89 25.02 -19.54
CA VAL A 1147 2.10 25.12 -20.38
C VAL A 1147 2.31 23.83 -21.16
N ASP A 1148 3.12 23.89 -22.22
CA ASP A 1148 3.56 22.69 -22.94
C ASP A 1148 4.64 21.89 -22.19
N LEU A 1149 5.02 20.74 -22.73
CA LEU A 1149 6.09 19.86 -22.22
C LEU A 1149 7.46 20.55 -22.04
N GLN A 1150 7.68 21.69 -22.70
CA GLN A 1150 8.90 22.49 -22.59
C GLN A 1150 8.73 23.68 -21.63
N TYR A 1151 7.62 23.73 -20.89
CA TYR A 1151 7.25 24.80 -19.95
C TYR A 1151 7.02 26.16 -20.62
N HIS A 1152 6.73 26.20 -21.93
CA HIS A 1152 6.36 27.45 -22.60
C HIS A 1152 4.86 27.71 -22.45
N LYS A 1153 4.53 28.99 -22.25
CA LYS A 1153 3.14 29.45 -22.30
C LYS A 1153 2.66 29.40 -23.74
N THR A 1154 1.74 28.49 -24.04
CA THR A 1154 1.19 28.32 -25.39
C THR A 1154 -0.28 27.90 -25.37
N GLY A 1155 -0.94 28.06 -26.52
CA GLY A 1155 -2.26 27.51 -26.80
C GLY A 1155 -2.17 26.15 -27.49
N TYR A 1156 -3.31 25.49 -27.67
CA TYR A 1156 -3.43 24.21 -28.36
C TYR A 1156 -4.20 24.35 -29.69
N ALA A 1157 -4.41 25.58 -30.18
CA ALA A 1157 -5.15 25.86 -31.41
C ALA A 1157 -4.51 25.22 -32.67
N ASP A 1158 -3.18 25.09 -32.67
CA ASP A 1158 -2.40 24.54 -33.79
C ASP A 1158 -2.34 23.00 -33.78
N TRP A 1159 -2.93 22.35 -32.78
CA TRP A 1159 -3.01 20.88 -32.76
C TRP A 1159 -3.92 20.40 -33.89
N THR A 1160 -3.34 19.59 -34.77
CA THR A 1160 -4.12 18.82 -35.74
C THR A 1160 -4.99 17.79 -35.01
N PRO A 1161 -6.26 17.59 -35.40
CA PRO A 1161 -7.10 16.55 -34.81
C PRO A 1161 -6.40 15.20 -34.82
N MET A 1162 -6.34 14.59 -33.64
CA MET A 1162 -5.85 13.23 -33.44
C MET A 1162 -6.84 12.24 -34.00
N LYS A 1163 -6.31 11.15 -34.59
CA LYS A 1163 -7.10 9.99 -34.98
C LYS A 1163 -7.91 9.48 -33.79
N SER A 1164 -9.22 9.33 -33.97
CA SER A 1164 -10.13 8.88 -32.92
C SER A 1164 -11.04 7.76 -33.42
N GLY A 1165 -11.40 6.81 -32.54
CA GLY A 1165 -12.28 5.70 -32.89
C GLY A 1165 -11.57 4.39 -33.19
N LEU A 1166 -12.23 3.55 -33.99
CA LEU A 1166 -11.75 2.23 -34.38
C LEU A 1166 -11.13 2.29 -35.78
N ASN A 1167 -9.82 2.10 -35.85
CA ASN A 1167 -9.03 2.40 -37.06
C ASN A 1167 -8.53 1.13 -37.77
N GLY A 1168 -8.51 0.00 -37.06
CA GLY A 1168 -8.01 -1.28 -37.56
C GLY A 1168 -9.11 -2.19 -38.13
N SER A 1169 -8.68 -3.28 -38.75
CA SER A 1169 -9.56 -4.39 -39.11
C SER A 1169 -9.86 -5.24 -37.88
N VAL A 1170 -11.13 -5.30 -37.49
CA VAL A 1170 -11.59 -6.18 -36.41
C VAL A 1170 -11.61 -7.62 -36.92
N LYS A 1171 -11.07 -8.55 -36.15
CA LYS A 1171 -11.00 -9.97 -36.51
C LYS A 1171 -11.19 -10.87 -35.29
N LEU A 1172 -11.69 -12.07 -35.54
CA LEU A 1172 -11.59 -13.18 -34.61
C LEU A 1172 -10.34 -13.99 -34.94
N ILE A 1173 -9.57 -14.36 -33.92
CA ILE A 1173 -8.41 -15.25 -34.03
C ILE A 1173 -8.74 -16.51 -33.23
N GLU A 1174 -8.70 -17.66 -33.89
CA GLU A 1174 -8.96 -18.94 -33.25
C GLU A 1174 -7.84 -19.24 -32.24
N LEU A 1175 -8.21 -19.69 -31.04
CA LEU A 1175 -7.23 -20.18 -30.08
C LEU A 1175 -7.08 -21.69 -30.26
N HIS A 1176 -5.87 -22.20 -30.43
CA HIS A 1176 -5.63 -23.65 -30.46
C HIS A 1176 -5.43 -24.19 -29.05
N HIS A 1177 -5.79 -25.45 -28.81
CA HIS A 1177 -5.63 -26.15 -27.53
C HIS A 1177 -4.43 -27.07 -27.54
#